data_AF-W9AKX7-F1
#
_entry.id   AF-W9AKX7-F1
#
_cell.length_a   1.000
_cell.length_b   1.000
_cell.length_c   1.000
_cell.angle_alpha   90.00
_cell.angle_beta   90.00
_cell.angle_gamma   90.00
#
_symmetry.space_group_name_H-M   'P 1'
#
loop_
_entity.id
_entity.type
_entity.pdbx_description
1 polymer ?
#
loop_
_entity_poly.entity_id
_entity_poly.type
_entity_poly.pdbx_seq_one_letter_code
_entity_poly.pdbx_strand_id
1 'polypeptide(L)'
;MKKKSRLLSILLIIGMLFSIPVSAVSAVSSPDDNTEYEPENPGVQPEQIDVGDKGMVVSAHPLASEIGADVLKRGGNAVDAAVAMQFALNVAEPMMSGIGGGGFMMYYDAQTEDVSIINSRERAPQGATPDMFIDKSNIVEEPGKFLLGANELSDEVRNEFHVAEVQVEDLVTGEHVFSSDFTGENAAPWDAEKFELLERGTAFRLNEAGGNIHFGAPYGSNSTSFGQATSVMDSVEDSELFIRFRTDDPGDDRRLRLWLRADAFRSTGSTYARNGYGVEINTNTSELKLIQAKDGQNSTLDTVSFDRTTDWQSLRFRVEDDELKVRQWEENEEEPEEWDIEAIAGTVIPFSERVQSGKSVGVPGTLKGLETALDNWGSIPMEDLIQPSIDMAEQGIPVNWVLANAIASNESKLARTAAGDVFLPGGTPLEEGDILVQEDLAKTFKLIRDQGSDALFNGEIGEALATEVQAFGGSMDTADLSRYDVTEDEPVWGAYQGYDIASMPPPSSGGLTMLQLLKMFEQLDLTQHDVKSPMKYHYMAEAMHLAYADRGAYMGDPEYVEVPREGLLDPNYVAERVATIDPEAANPNVEPGNPWEYQDGEAPEVVTQVDDKVDGETTHFTVADQWGNLVSYTTTIEQVFGSGIMVPGYGIMLNNELTDFDAIPGGANEVQPNKRPLSSMTPSIVLQDGEPYMTVGSPGGATIITSVTQTLVNVLGYEMDLKDAIEEPRIYSNSYPSIRWEYGVPENIRDLLEQMGHSWEETPREIGNVNSILLHDETYSGAADSTREGTAIGISAEDLPSISKLKQLVAQFADNGEINNEQTERLLLTHLTAVERFANQDRLDKASKHMQVLTQLLDVQHDNGKISEQAKEELTENAEALLLIWQKARN
;
A
#
# COMPACT_ATOMS: atom_id res chain seq x y z
N MET A 1 10.97 34.24 -72.10
CA MET A 1 10.26 34.40 -73.39
C MET A 1 9.16 33.35 -73.49
N LYS A 2 7.89 33.78 -73.68
CA LYS A 2 6.66 33.01 -74.05
C LYS A 2 6.24 31.90 -73.04
N LYS A 3 5.19 31.99 -72.20
CA LYS A 3 3.74 32.33 -72.37
C LYS A 3 2.99 31.53 -73.45
N LYS A 4 2.08 30.66 -73.02
CA LYS A 4 0.71 30.37 -73.53
C LYS A 4 -0.10 29.83 -72.33
N SER A 5 -1.02 30.57 -71.67
CA SER A 5 -2.36 31.06 -72.06
C SER A 5 -3.33 29.90 -72.29
N ARG A 6 -4.54 29.77 -71.70
CA ARG A 6 -5.62 30.69 -71.23
C ARG A 6 -6.50 29.88 -70.24
N LEU A 7 -7.05 30.34 -69.10
CA LEU A 7 -7.79 31.54 -68.67
C LEU A 7 -9.17 31.72 -69.34
N LEU A 8 -10.24 31.67 -68.53
CA LEU A 8 -11.42 32.56 -68.43
C LEU A 8 -12.51 31.83 -67.59
N SER A 9 -13.34 32.42 -66.72
CA SER A 9 -13.49 33.78 -66.15
C SER A 9 -14.71 33.77 -65.20
N ILE A 10 -14.61 34.23 -63.95
CA ILE A 10 -14.90 35.60 -63.40
C ILE A 10 -16.37 35.82 -62.96
N LEU A 11 -16.57 36.12 -61.66
CA LEU A 11 -17.08 37.41 -61.12
C LEU A 11 -16.94 37.38 -59.58
N LEU A 12 -16.02 38.11 -58.91
CA LEU A 12 -15.98 39.56 -58.54
C LEU A 12 -17.19 40.05 -57.71
N ILE A 13 -17.09 40.81 -56.60
CA ILE A 13 -16.06 41.22 -55.60
C ILE A 13 -16.79 42.25 -54.68
N ILE A 14 -16.13 42.64 -53.57
CA ILE A 14 -16.34 43.82 -52.67
C ILE A 14 -17.22 43.51 -51.45
N GLY A 15 -16.76 43.55 -50.19
CA GLY A 15 -15.64 44.26 -49.53
C GLY A 15 -16.23 45.07 -48.36
N MET A 16 -15.59 45.36 -47.21
CA MET A 16 -14.25 45.15 -46.64
C MET A 16 -14.26 45.81 -45.22
N LEU A 17 -13.20 45.59 -44.41
CA LEU A 17 -12.68 46.36 -43.22
C LEU A 17 -12.90 45.65 -41.86
N PHE A 18 -11.92 45.36 -40.97
CA PHE A 18 -10.47 45.65 -40.75
C PHE A 18 -9.89 44.46 -39.91
N SER A 19 -8.81 43.75 -40.28
CA SER A 19 -7.35 43.90 -39.94
C SER A 19 -6.92 43.83 -38.46
N ILE A 20 -6.04 42.86 -38.11
CA ILE A 20 -4.78 42.94 -37.31
C ILE A 20 -4.12 41.52 -37.27
N PRO A 21 -2.77 41.40 -37.13
CA PRO A 21 -1.96 40.34 -37.75
C PRO A 21 -1.73 39.11 -36.86
N VAL A 22 -1.51 37.97 -37.50
CA VAL A 22 -1.01 36.72 -36.89
C VAL A 22 0.46 36.93 -36.52
N SER A 23 0.74 37.02 -35.22
CA SER A 23 2.07 36.85 -34.65
C SER A 23 2.34 35.37 -34.39
N ALA A 24 3.61 35.00 -34.54
CA ALA A 24 4.16 33.66 -34.43
C ALA A 24 3.71 32.92 -33.16
N VAL A 25 3.14 31.73 -33.35
CA VAL A 25 3.13 30.68 -32.33
C VAL A 25 4.44 29.93 -32.48
N SER A 26 5.33 30.07 -31.50
CA SER A 26 6.48 29.20 -31.34
C SER A 26 5.98 27.77 -31.23
N ALA A 27 6.50 26.90 -32.09
CA ALA A 27 6.29 25.47 -31.96
C ALA A 27 6.82 25.03 -30.59
N VAL A 28 5.92 24.53 -29.74
CA VAL A 28 6.29 23.66 -28.64
C VAL A 28 6.87 22.42 -29.31
N SER A 29 8.20 22.26 -29.22
CA SER A 29 8.85 21.01 -29.52
C SER A 29 8.34 19.97 -28.53
N SER A 30 7.77 18.89 -29.06
CA SER A 30 7.69 17.63 -28.35
C SER A 30 9.10 17.27 -27.81
N PRO A 31 9.23 16.81 -26.57
CA PRO A 31 10.46 16.16 -26.15
C PRO A 31 10.45 14.75 -26.77
N ASP A 32 10.78 14.66 -28.06
CA ASP A 32 11.34 13.44 -28.64
C ASP A 32 12.83 13.42 -28.28
N ASP A 33 13.14 13.00 -27.06
CA ASP A 33 14.47 12.51 -26.70
C ASP A 33 14.29 11.17 -25.99
N ASN A 34 13.90 10.16 -26.78
CA ASN A 34 14.10 8.75 -26.42
C ASN A 34 15.61 8.47 -26.46
N THR A 35 16.32 8.92 -25.45
CA THR A 35 17.47 8.15 -24.98
C THR A 35 16.88 6.96 -24.22
N GLU A 36 17.09 5.74 -24.71
CA GLU A 36 16.99 4.54 -23.89
C GLU A 36 17.77 4.81 -22.60
N TYR A 37 17.04 5.03 -21.50
CA TYR A 37 17.61 4.91 -20.18
C TYR A 37 17.81 3.42 -19.97
N GLU A 38 18.99 2.92 -20.32
CA GLU A 38 19.48 1.67 -19.75
C GLU A 38 19.85 2.01 -18.30
N PRO A 39 19.13 1.51 -17.28
CA PRO A 39 19.66 1.56 -15.93
C PRO A 39 20.97 0.77 -15.96
N GLU A 40 22.12 1.47 -15.88
CA GLU A 40 23.37 0.81 -15.56
C GLU A 40 23.17 0.20 -14.17
N ASN A 41 23.11 -1.13 -14.07
CA ASN A 41 23.28 -1.80 -12.79
C ASN A 41 24.67 -1.34 -12.28
N PRO A 42 24.75 -0.53 -11.21
CA PRO A 42 26.02 0.04 -10.78
C PRO A 42 27.02 -1.03 -10.29
N GLY A 43 26.59 -2.30 -10.25
CA GLY A 43 27.29 -3.39 -9.64
C GLY A 43 27.18 -3.32 -8.13
N VAL A 44 27.44 -4.44 -7.46
CA VAL A 44 27.54 -4.51 -5.99
C VAL A 44 28.51 -3.44 -5.51
N GLN A 45 28.01 -2.44 -4.79
CA GLN A 45 28.87 -1.47 -4.15
C GLN A 45 29.53 -2.12 -2.92
N PRO A 46 30.82 -1.88 -2.65
CA PRO A 46 31.49 -2.46 -1.49
C PRO A 46 30.78 -2.21 -0.16
N GLU A 47 30.07 -1.08 -0.03
CA GLU A 47 29.35 -0.66 1.18
C GLU A 47 28.02 -1.41 1.39
N GLN A 48 27.54 -2.16 0.40
CA GLN A 48 26.26 -2.90 0.45
C GLN A 48 26.38 -4.30 1.07
N ILE A 49 27.60 -4.75 1.39
CA ILE A 49 27.86 -6.05 2.01
C ILE A 49 28.98 -5.90 3.03
N ASP A 50 28.77 -6.43 4.23
CA ASP A 50 29.80 -6.47 5.26
C ASP A 50 29.65 -7.69 6.18
N VAL A 51 30.69 -8.00 6.95
CA VAL A 51 30.73 -9.11 7.90
C VAL A 51 31.20 -8.63 9.27
N GLY A 52 30.46 -8.98 10.33
CA GLY A 52 30.82 -8.69 11.73
C GLY A 52 30.75 -9.93 12.62
N ASP A 53 31.43 -9.90 13.77
CA ASP A 53 31.39 -10.97 14.79
C ASP A 53 30.82 -10.52 16.14
N LYS A 54 30.41 -9.25 16.24
CA LYS A 54 29.77 -8.65 17.43
C LYS A 54 28.47 -7.92 17.11
N GLY A 55 28.12 -7.77 15.85
CA GLY A 55 26.86 -7.17 15.45
C GLY A 55 26.86 -6.83 13.98
N MET A 56 25.70 -6.43 13.49
CA MET A 56 25.48 -6.05 12.10
C MET A 56 24.32 -5.07 12.04
N VAL A 57 24.44 -4.06 11.18
CA VAL A 57 23.36 -3.12 10.87
C VAL A 57 23.20 -3.07 9.36
N VAL A 58 21.96 -3.14 8.87
CA VAL A 58 21.65 -3.04 7.45
C VAL A 58 20.40 -2.18 7.25
N SER A 59 20.49 -1.16 6.41
CA SER A 59 19.35 -0.28 6.07
C SER A 59 19.47 0.29 4.66
N ALA A 60 18.38 0.90 4.17
CA ALA A 60 18.30 1.54 2.87
C ALA A 60 19.11 2.85 2.75
N HIS A 61 19.58 3.43 3.86
CA HIS A 61 20.28 4.71 3.87
C HIS A 61 21.61 4.67 4.67
N PRO A 62 22.74 5.16 4.12
CA PRO A 62 24.05 5.08 4.79
C PRO A 62 24.07 5.71 6.18
N LEU A 63 23.56 6.95 6.32
CA LEU A 63 23.52 7.67 7.60
C LEU A 63 22.78 6.91 8.71
N ALA A 64 21.71 6.18 8.37
CA ALA A 64 20.99 5.38 9.34
C ALA A 64 21.84 4.18 9.77
N SER A 65 22.45 3.47 8.82
CA SER A 65 23.37 2.36 9.13
C SER A 65 24.56 2.81 9.99
N GLU A 66 25.16 3.97 9.70
CA GLU A 66 26.24 4.56 10.50
C GLU A 66 25.81 4.85 11.94
N ILE A 67 24.65 5.48 12.13
CA ILE A 67 24.10 5.77 13.46
C ILE A 67 23.82 4.49 14.24
N GLY A 68 23.20 3.49 13.62
CA GLY A 68 22.95 2.19 14.23
C GLY A 68 24.26 1.51 14.65
N ALA A 69 25.26 1.52 13.77
CA ALA A 69 26.57 0.95 14.05
C ALA A 69 27.27 1.68 15.22
N ASP A 70 27.17 3.01 15.29
CA ASP A 70 27.72 3.80 16.39
C ASP A 70 27.01 3.58 17.72
N VAL A 71 25.72 3.25 17.71
CA VAL A 71 24.99 2.82 18.91
C VAL A 71 25.53 1.46 19.38
N LEU A 72 25.67 0.48 18.49
CA LEU A 72 26.26 -0.84 18.85
C LEU A 72 27.70 -0.71 19.36
N LYS A 73 28.53 0.12 18.71
CA LYS A 73 29.91 0.39 19.14
C LYS A 73 30.00 1.03 20.51
N ARG A 74 28.99 1.78 20.94
CA ARG A 74 28.92 2.39 22.28
C ARG A 74 28.20 1.51 23.31
N GLY A 75 27.96 0.24 22.98
CA GLY A 75 27.41 -0.74 23.90
C GLY A 75 25.88 -0.80 23.95
N GLY A 76 25.18 -0.13 23.03
CA GLY A 76 23.75 -0.33 22.83
C GLY A 76 23.44 -1.70 22.24
N ASN A 77 22.19 -2.13 22.40
CA ASN A 77 21.67 -3.39 21.85
C ASN A 77 20.95 -3.19 20.50
N ALA A 78 20.43 -4.28 19.93
CA ALA A 78 19.75 -4.25 18.64
C ALA A 78 18.54 -3.29 18.62
N VAL A 79 17.79 -3.20 19.72
CA VAL A 79 16.64 -2.30 19.88
C VAL A 79 17.09 -0.84 20.02
N ASP A 80 18.13 -0.57 20.79
CA ASP A 80 18.70 0.79 20.91
C ASP A 80 19.13 1.32 19.52
N ALA A 81 19.86 0.49 18.78
CA ALA A 81 20.30 0.81 17.42
C ALA A 81 19.12 0.99 16.47
N ALA A 82 18.13 0.10 16.52
CA ALA A 82 16.94 0.20 15.68
C ALA A 82 16.14 1.49 15.92
N VAL A 83 16.02 1.94 17.16
CA VAL A 83 15.33 3.19 17.50
C VAL A 83 16.08 4.41 16.98
N ALA A 84 17.41 4.45 17.14
CA ALA A 84 18.23 5.54 16.59
C ALA A 84 18.18 5.57 15.05
N MET A 85 18.20 4.39 14.41
CA MET A 85 18.03 4.25 12.96
C MET A 85 16.68 4.77 12.49
N GLN A 86 15.59 4.48 13.21
CA GLN A 86 14.26 4.97 12.83
C GLN A 86 14.20 6.51 12.83
N PHE A 87 14.77 7.17 13.84
CA PHE A 87 14.83 8.63 13.85
C PHE A 87 15.73 9.17 12.73
N ALA A 88 16.85 8.51 12.42
CA ALA A 88 17.72 8.89 11.32
C ALA A 88 17.00 8.77 9.97
N LEU A 89 16.26 7.68 9.74
CA LEU A 89 15.46 7.46 8.52
C LEU A 89 14.33 8.47 8.39
N ASN A 90 13.71 8.92 9.49
CA ASN A 90 12.74 10.01 9.41
C ASN A 90 13.36 11.30 8.83
N VAL A 91 14.65 11.57 9.09
CA VAL A 91 15.34 12.76 8.55
C VAL A 91 15.82 12.51 7.11
N ALA A 92 16.40 11.34 6.87
CA ALA A 92 17.10 11.01 5.63
C ALA A 92 16.20 10.48 4.51
N GLU A 93 15.16 9.73 4.87
CA GLU A 93 14.13 9.21 3.97
C GLU A 93 12.73 9.64 4.44
N PRO A 94 12.44 10.96 4.57
CA PRO A 94 11.17 11.47 5.10
C PRO A 94 9.96 11.11 4.21
N MET A 95 10.24 10.64 2.98
CA MET A 95 9.23 10.16 2.05
C MET A 95 8.82 8.71 2.29
N MET A 96 9.58 7.92 3.06
CA MET A 96 9.31 6.48 3.23
C MET A 96 8.81 6.14 4.62
N SER A 97 9.34 6.79 5.66
CA SER A 97 8.97 6.50 7.05
C SER A 97 9.11 7.70 7.97
N GLY A 98 8.46 7.65 9.13
CA GLY A 98 8.61 8.65 10.16
C GLY A 98 7.62 8.51 11.32
N ILE A 99 7.73 9.42 12.29
CA ILE A 99 6.84 9.48 13.46
C ILE A 99 5.39 9.82 13.11
N GLY A 100 5.13 10.27 11.87
CA GLY A 100 3.80 10.48 11.33
C GLY A 100 3.18 9.26 10.65
N GLY A 101 3.81 8.09 10.75
CA GLY A 101 3.29 6.80 10.25
C GLY A 101 3.34 5.68 11.30
N GLY A 102 3.60 4.47 10.85
CA GLY A 102 3.57 3.24 11.66
C GLY A 102 4.48 2.15 11.10
N GLY A 103 4.37 0.95 11.66
CA GLY A 103 5.17 -0.19 11.21
C GLY A 103 5.03 -1.44 12.06
N PHE A 104 5.91 -2.39 11.79
CA PHE A 104 6.00 -3.65 12.52
C PHE A 104 7.45 -3.99 12.84
N MET A 105 7.78 -4.01 14.13
CA MET A 105 9.11 -4.32 14.64
C MET A 105 9.11 -5.74 15.20
N MET A 106 9.71 -6.68 14.47
CA MET A 106 9.93 -8.03 14.96
C MET A 106 11.25 -8.09 15.74
N TYR A 107 11.21 -8.71 16.91
CA TYR A 107 12.33 -8.84 17.83
C TYR A 107 12.54 -10.29 18.24
N TYR A 108 13.74 -10.81 18.01
CA TYR A 108 14.20 -12.07 18.61
C TYR A 108 15.02 -11.76 19.85
N ASP A 109 14.57 -12.29 20.99
CA ASP A 109 15.26 -12.20 22.26
C ASP A 109 16.12 -13.44 22.49
N ALA A 110 17.43 -13.29 22.42
CA ALA A 110 18.36 -14.40 22.61
C ALA A 110 18.40 -14.95 24.05
N GLN A 111 17.87 -14.21 25.04
CA GLN A 111 17.79 -14.69 26.40
C GLN A 111 16.62 -15.65 26.61
N THR A 112 15.50 -15.38 25.95
CA THR A 112 14.28 -16.19 26.06
C THR A 112 14.10 -17.18 24.91
N GLU A 113 14.84 -17.00 23.81
CA GLU A 113 14.73 -17.76 22.56
C GLU A 113 13.35 -17.58 21.88
N ASP A 114 12.70 -16.44 22.13
CA ASP A 114 11.36 -16.11 21.64
C ASP A 114 11.38 -14.97 20.60
N VAL A 115 10.42 -15.01 19.67
CA VAL A 115 10.16 -13.95 18.69
C VAL A 115 8.87 -13.23 19.06
N SER A 116 8.94 -11.91 19.22
CA SER A 116 7.78 -11.04 19.50
C SER A 116 7.71 -9.89 18.50
N ILE A 117 6.54 -9.25 18.40
CA ILE A 117 6.32 -8.14 17.48
C ILE A 117 5.74 -6.96 18.24
N ILE A 118 6.34 -5.77 18.09
CA ILE A 118 5.65 -4.52 18.38
C ILE A 118 4.93 -4.05 17.12
N ASN A 119 3.60 -4.04 17.21
CA ASN A 119 2.71 -3.57 16.16
C ASN A 119 2.33 -2.12 16.43
N SER A 120 2.94 -1.23 15.66
CA SER A 120 2.70 0.22 15.68
C SER A 120 1.89 0.67 14.47
N ARG A 121 1.05 -0.20 13.92
CA ARG A 121 0.16 0.11 12.80
C ARG A 121 -0.83 1.21 13.17
N GLU A 122 -1.09 2.09 12.23
CA GLU A 122 -2.02 3.19 12.37
C GLU A 122 -3.46 2.68 12.53
N ARG A 123 -4.26 3.43 13.29
CA ARG A 123 -5.70 3.15 13.44
C ARG A 123 -6.52 4.25 12.78
N ALA A 124 -7.65 3.89 12.19
CA ALA A 124 -8.62 4.87 11.73
C ALA A 124 -9.15 5.70 12.91
N PRO A 125 -9.32 7.03 12.75
CA PRO A 125 -9.93 7.85 13.80
C PRO A 125 -11.37 7.39 14.09
N GLN A 126 -11.89 7.72 15.27
CA GLN A 126 -13.23 7.31 15.69
C GLN A 126 -14.33 7.88 14.77
N GLY A 127 -14.05 8.98 14.07
CA GLY A 127 -14.94 9.59 13.08
C GLY A 127 -14.81 9.04 11.66
N ALA A 128 -13.99 8.01 11.41
CA ALA A 128 -13.97 7.33 10.11
C ALA A 128 -15.27 6.53 9.89
N THR A 129 -15.74 6.45 8.65
CA THR A 129 -16.93 5.68 8.27
C THR A 129 -16.61 4.75 7.11
N PRO A 130 -17.31 3.61 6.98
CA PRO A 130 -17.09 2.66 5.87
C PRO A 130 -17.05 3.34 4.50
N ASP A 131 -17.98 4.26 4.27
CA ASP A 131 -18.18 4.96 2.99
C ASP A 131 -17.34 6.25 2.83
N MET A 132 -16.34 6.51 3.69
CA MET A 132 -15.61 7.79 3.65
C MET A 132 -14.82 8.02 2.34
N PHE A 133 -14.55 6.95 1.61
CA PHE A 133 -13.89 6.94 0.30
C PHE A 133 -14.85 6.94 -0.90
N ILE A 134 -16.15 7.02 -0.66
CA ILE A 134 -17.17 7.20 -1.69
C ILE A 134 -17.49 8.69 -1.84
N ASP A 135 -17.41 9.20 -3.07
CA ASP A 135 -17.89 10.53 -3.40
C ASP A 135 -19.42 10.51 -3.47
N LYS A 136 -20.01 11.03 -2.39
CA LYS A 136 -21.45 11.18 -2.25
C LYS A 136 -22.03 12.37 -3.02
N SER A 137 -21.20 13.23 -3.61
CA SER A 137 -21.68 14.40 -4.37
C SER A 137 -22.55 14.03 -5.58
N ASN A 138 -22.34 12.81 -6.10
CA ASN A 138 -23.07 12.28 -7.24
C ASN A 138 -24.38 11.57 -6.84
N ILE A 139 -24.68 11.39 -5.55
CA ILE A 139 -25.89 10.70 -5.07
C ILE A 139 -27.15 11.44 -5.51
N VAL A 140 -28.17 10.67 -5.87
CA VAL A 140 -29.50 11.18 -6.23
C VAL A 140 -30.35 11.27 -4.96
N GLU A 141 -30.36 12.47 -4.36
CA GLU A 141 -31.07 12.77 -3.10
C GLU A 141 -32.58 12.94 -3.28
N GLU A 142 -33.02 13.41 -4.44
CA GLU A 142 -34.43 13.77 -4.64
C GLU A 142 -35.26 12.54 -5.05
N PRO A 143 -36.48 12.34 -4.50
CA PRO A 143 -37.40 11.31 -4.95
C PRO A 143 -37.69 11.43 -6.44
N GLY A 144 -37.85 10.29 -7.11
CA GLY A 144 -38.05 10.26 -8.55
C GLY A 144 -39.02 9.19 -9.02
N LYS A 145 -39.08 9.01 -10.33
CA LYS A 145 -40.05 8.15 -11.00
C LYS A 145 -39.33 6.99 -11.70
N PHE A 146 -40.14 6.06 -12.19
CA PHE A 146 -39.67 5.04 -13.12
C PHE A 146 -39.57 5.58 -14.55
N LEU A 147 -38.41 5.45 -15.20
CA LEU A 147 -38.23 5.74 -16.62
C LEU A 147 -37.78 4.48 -17.38
N LEU A 148 -38.28 4.32 -18.60
CA LEU A 148 -37.96 3.21 -19.48
C LEU A 148 -37.38 3.75 -20.79
N GLY A 149 -36.12 3.44 -21.06
CA GLY A 149 -35.43 3.78 -22.30
C GLY A 149 -35.03 2.52 -23.06
N ALA A 150 -35.01 2.57 -24.39
CA ALA A 150 -34.33 1.52 -25.15
C ALA A 150 -33.69 2.01 -26.44
N ASN A 151 -32.65 1.30 -26.87
CA ASN A 151 -31.93 1.51 -28.12
C ASN A 151 -31.95 0.24 -28.96
N GLU A 152 -32.22 0.39 -30.26
CA GLU A 152 -32.05 -0.63 -31.29
C GLU A 152 -30.89 -0.22 -32.20
N LEU A 153 -29.83 -1.04 -32.19
CA LEU A 153 -28.59 -0.84 -32.94
C LEU A 153 -28.39 -1.93 -34.01
N SER A 154 -29.27 -2.93 -34.10
CA SER A 154 -29.29 -3.96 -35.15
C SER A 154 -29.91 -3.44 -36.45
N ASP A 155 -29.44 -3.99 -37.58
CA ASP A 155 -29.99 -3.71 -38.92
C ASP A 155 -31.23 -4.59 -39.24
N GLU A 156 -31.57 -5.58 -38.38
CA GLU A 156 -32.64 -6.55 -38.62
C GLU A 156 -33.99 -6.16 -37.97
N VAL A 157 -34.88 -5.59 -38.78
CA VAL A 157 -36.16 -4.98 -38.35
C VAL A 157 -37.29 -5.99 -38.11
N ARG A 158 -37.05 -7.16 -37.48
CA ARG A 158 -38.09 -8.22 -37.34
C ARG A 158 -38.31 -8.82 -35.96
N ASN A 159 -37.34 -8.76 -35.07
CA ASN A 159 -37.43 -9.33 -33.73
C ASN A 159 -37.90 -8.26 -32.73
N GLU A 160 -38.66 -8.64 -31.70
CA GLU A 160 -39.19 -7.70 -30.70
C GLU A 160 -38.59 -7.93 -29.31
N PHE A 161 -38.63 -6.89 -28.48
CA PHE A 161 -38.43 -7.01 -27.05
C PHE A 161 -39.81 -6.99 -26.38
N HIS A 162 -40.03 -7.90 -25.45
CA HIS A 162 -41.31 -8.05 -24.77
C HIS A 162 -41.15 -7.69 -23.31
N VAL A 163 -42.16 -7.00 -22.78
CA VAL A 163 -42.28 -6.69 -21.35
C VAL A 163 -43.67 -7.14 -20.91
N ALA A 164 -43.72 -8.15 -20.06
CA ALA A 164 -44.96 -8.74 -19.58
C ALA A 164 -45.53 -7.97 -18.41
N GLU A 165 -44.68 -7.56 -17.47
CA GLU A 165 -45.11 -7.01 -16.20
C GLU A 165 -44.10 -5.98 -15.72
N VAL A 166 -44.60 -4.88 -15.16
CA VAL A 166 -43.80 -3.85 -14.50
C VAL A 166 -44.53 -3.43 -13.23
N GLN A 167 -43.86 -3.55 -12.10
CA GLN A 167 -44.33 -3.08 -10.81
C GLN A 167 -43.25 -2.22 -10.16
N VAL A 168 -43.64 -1.09 -9.58
CA VAL A 168 -42.77 -0.27 -8.72
C VAL A 168 -43.45 -0.18 -7.38
N GLU A 169 -42.78 -0.70 -6.36
CA GLU A 169 -43.17 -0.62 -4.96
C GLU A 169 -42.45 0.55 -4.29
N ASP A 170 -43.15 1.30 -3.45
CA ASP A 170 -42.57 2.22 -2.48
C ASP A 170 -42.25 1.43 -1.21
N LEU A 171 -40.96 1.31 -0.89
CA LEU A 171 -40.50 0.48 0.23
C LEU A 171 -40.86 1.07 1.59
N VAL A 172 -41.10 2.38 1.66
CA VAL A 172 -41.50 3.05 2.91
C VAL A 172 -42.95 2.70 3.26
N THR A 173 -43.83 2.63 2.25
CA THR A 173 -45.26 2.38 2.46
C THR A 173 -45.67 0.92 2.24
N GLY A 174 -44.88 0.16 1.47
CA GLY A 174 -45.21 -1.18 0.98
C GLY A 174 -46.32 -1.18 -0.08
N GLU A 175 -46.61 -0.02 -0.69
CA GLU A 175 -47.65 0.10 -1.72
C GLU A 175 -47.02 0.10 -3.13
N HIS A 176 -47.65 -0.59 -4.08
CA HIS A 176 -47.30 -0.47 -5.49
C HIS A 176 -47.76 0.89 -6.04
N VAL A 177 -46.83 1.84 -6.13
CA VAL A 177 -47.04 3.17 -6.71
C VAL A 177 -47.16 3.15 -8.24
N PHE A 178 -46.68 2.08 -8.87
CA PHE A 178 -46.87 1.82 -10.29
C PHE A 178 -47.07 0.33 -10.55
N SER A 179 -48.04 -0.05 -11.38
CA SER A 179 -48.24 -1.44 -11.80
C SER A 179 -48.94 -1.53 -13.16
N SER A 180 -48.38 -2.38 -14.03
CA SER A 180 -48.94 -2.76 -15.32
C SER A 180 -48.61 -4.23 -15.65
N ASP A 181 -49.64 -5.05 -15.88
CA ASP A 181 -49.54 -6.44 -16.35
C ASP A 181 -50.18 -6.56 -17.74
N PHE A 182 -49.40 -7.05 -18.69
CA PHE A 182 -49.72 -7.18 -20.09
C PHE A 182 -50.00 -8.63 -20.52
N THR A 183 -50.10 -9.57 -19.57
CA THR A 183 -50.25 -11.00 -19.84
C THR A 183 -51.54 -11.60 -19.26
N GLY A 184 -51.94 -12.77 -19.77
CA GLY A 184 -53.08 -13.54 -19.25
C GLY A 184 -54.48 -13.01 -19.62
N GLU A 185 -55.52 -13.60 -19.01
CA GLU A 185 -56.93 -13.21 -19.24
C GLU A 185 -57.28 -11.81 -18.69
N ASN A 186 -56.40 -11.25 -17.84
CA ASN A 186 -56.55 -9.95 -17.20
C ASN A 186 -55.60 -8.89 -17.79
N ALA A 187 -54.92 -9.16 -18.90
CA ALA A 187 -53.99 -8.24 -19.55
C ALA A 187 -54.62 -6.86 -19.73
N ALA A 188 -54.00 -5.84 -19.14
CA ALA A 188 -54.42 -4.46 -19.35
C ALA A 188 -54.00 -4.03 -20.77
N PRO A 189 -54.91 -3.39 -21.54
CA PRO A 189 -54.47 -2.70 -22.75
C PRO A 189 -53.50 -1.59 -22.34
N TRP A 190 -52.57 -1.26 -23.23
CA TRP A 190 -51.64 -0.17 -22.99
C TRP A 190 -52.39 1.11 -22.60
N ASP A 191 -52.01 1.70 -21.46
CA ASP A 191 -52.60 2.92 -20.93
C ASP A 191 -51.61 4.08 -21.08
N ALA A 192 -51.85 4.92 -22.07
CA ALA A 192 -51.04 6.12 -22.31
C ALA A 192 -51.18 7.17 -21.17
N GLU A 193 -52.16 7.01 -20.26
CA GLU A 193 -52.25 7.82 -19.04
C GLU A 193 -51.29 7.31 -17.95
N LYS A 194 -50.77 6.08 -18.06
CA LYS A 194 -49.77 5.50 -17.14
C LYS A 194 -48.32 5.68 -17.59
N PHE A 195 -48.08 5.89 -18.89
CA PHE A 195 -46.75 6.13 -19.45
C PHE A 195 -46.79 7.25 -20.50
N GLU A 196 -46.06 8.33 -20.27
CA GLU A 196 -45.87 9.42 -21.23
C GLU A 196 -44.72 9.07 -22.19
N LEU A 197 -45.03 8.93 -23.49
CA LEU A 197 -44.06 8.65 -24.55
C LEU A 197 -43.44 9.93 -25.10
N LEU A 198 -42.10 9.99 -25.13
CA LEU A 198 -41.35 11.12 -25.65
C LEU A 198 -40.78 10.79 -27.05
N GLU A 199 -41.54 11.06 -28.12
CA GLU A 199 -41.17 10.66 -29.48
C GLU A 199 -40.51 11.75 -30.35
N ARG A 200 -39.46 11.34 -31.09
CA ARG A 200 -39.21 11.76 -32.49
C ARG A 200 -38.90 10.54 -33.37
N GLY A 201 -39.94 10.00 -34.02
CA GLY A 201 -39.80 9.06 -35.14
C GLY A 201 -39.92 7.58 -34.78
N THR A 202 -41.15 7.06 -34.79
CA THR A 202 -41.53 5.65 -35.01
C THR A 202 -40.93 4.51 -34.16
N ALA A 203 -40.03 4.78 -33.22
CA ALA A 203 -39.17 3.78 -32.59
C ALA A 203 -39.70 3.15 -31.28
N PHE A 204 -40.80 3.63 -30.70
CA PHE A 204 -41.41 2.98 -29.52
C PHE A 204 -42.88 2.68 -29.81
N ARG A 205 -43.16 1.52 -30.42
CA ARG A 205 -44.55 1.10 -30.67
C ARG A 205 -44.95 0.06 -29.66
N LEU A 206 -45.82 0.48 -28.75
CA LEU A 206 -46.54 -0.42 -27.86
C LEU A 206 -47.77 -0.91 -28.58
N ASN A 207 -47.88 -2.22 -28.73
CA ASN A 207 -49.05 -2.82 -29.37
C ASN A 207 -50.28 -2.63 -28.48
N GLU A 208 -51.42 -2.23 -29.06
CA GLU A 208 -52.72 -2.14 -28.36
C GLU A 208 -53.16 -3.49 -27.75
N ALA A 209 -52.57 -4.60 -28.20
CA ALA A 209 -52.79 -5.95 -27.68
C ALA A 209 -51.94 -6.32 -26.43
N GLY A 210 -51.10 -5.40 -25.93
CA GLY A 210 -50.31 -5.57 -24.70
C GLY A 210 -48.88 -6.10 -24.93
N GLY A 211 -47.95 -5.68 -24.06
CA GLY A 211 -46.74 -6.41 -23.69
C GLY A 211 -45.57 -6.49 -24.69
N ASN A 212 -45.68 -5.85 -25.84
CA ASN A 212 -44.61 -5.81 -26.84
C ASN A 212 -44.10 -4.38 -26.99
N ILE A 213 -42.77 -4.23 -26.90
CA ILE A 213 -42.11 -2.99 -27.29
C ILE A 213 -41.36 -3.25 -28.59
N HIS A 214 -41.91 -2.71 -29.68
CA HIS A 214 -41.23 -2.75 -30.96
C HIS A 214 -40.31 -1.54 -31.11
N PHE A 215 -39.02 -1.83 -31.31
CA PHE A 215 -37.96 -0.86 -31.60
C PHE A 215 -37.43 -1.08 -33.01
N GLY A 216 -37.35 -0.04 -33.81
CA GLY A 216 -36.81 -0.18 -35.16
C GLY A 216 -36.87 1.11 -35.97
N ALA A 217 -35.91 1.24 -36.87
CA ALA A 217 -35.88 2.34 -37.81
C ALA A 217 -37.07 2.18 -38.79
N PRO A 218 -37.75 3.26 -39.20
CA PRO A 218 -38.73 3.16 -40.26
C PRO A 218 -38.06 2.55 -41.50
N TYR A 219 -38.71 1.55 -42.09
CA TYR A 219 -38.21 0.74 -43.20
C TYR A 219 -37.36 1.56 -44.20
N GLY A 220 -36.04 1.33 -44.23
CA GLY A 220 -35.10 1.96 -45.18
C GLY A 220 -34.28 3.16 -44.69
N SER A 221 -34.16 3.42 -43.38
CA SER A 221 -33.21 4.41 -42.83
C SER A 221 -32.01 3.77 -42.11
N ASN A 222 -30.79 4.21 -42.41
CA ASN A 222 -29.54 3.78 -41.75
C ASN A 222 -29.32 4.49 -40.38
N SER A 223 -30.37 4.67 -39.58
CA SER A 223 -30.27 5.42 -38.32
C SER A 223 -30.59 4.53 -37.12
N THR A 224 -29.75 4.61 -36.10
CA THR A 224 -30.03 4.07 -34.76
C THR A 224 -31.38 4.56 -34.27
N SER A 225 -32.16 3.66 -33.67
CA SER A 225 -33.50 3.98 -33.17
C SER A 225 -33.50 3.92 -31.65
N PHE A 226 -34.14 4.89 -31.01
CA PHE A 226 -34.26 4.91 -29.55
C PHE A 226 -35.68 5.34 -29.16
N GLY A 227 -36.11 4.94 -27.97
CA GLY A 227 -37.39 5.33 -27.42
C GLY A 227 -37.34 5.57 -25.91
N GLN A 228 -38.28 6.39 -25.44
CA GLN A 228 -38.34 6.93 -24.09
C GLN A 228 -39.78 6.90 -23.59
N ALA A 229 -40.00 6.31 -22.42
CA ALA A 229 -41.27 6.32 -21.72
C ALA A 229 -41.06 6.72 -20.25
N THR A 230 -41.88 7.64 -19.77
CA THR A 230 -41.87 8.11 -18.37
C THR A 230 -43.13 7.64 -17.67
N SER A 231 -43.02 7.00 -16.51
CA SER A 231 -44.18 6.60 -15.72
C SER A 231 -44.97 7.81 -15.19
N VAL A 232 -46.29 7.66 -15.14
CA VAL A 232 -47.20 8.60 -14.49
C VAL A 232 -47.52 8.07 -13.09
N MET A 233 -46.60 8.32 -12.17
CA MET A 233 -46.68 7.97 -10.76
C MET A 233 -46.22 9.15 -9.90
N ASP A 234 -46.52 9.08 -8.60
CA ASP A 234 -45.90 9.96 -7.61
C ASP A 234 -44.42 9.60 -7.47
N SER A 235 -43.59 10.59 -7.17
CA SER A 235 -42.16 10.36 -6.96
C SER A 235 -41.93 9.60 -5.66
N VAL A 236 -41.01 8.64 -5.70
CA VAL A 236 -40.61 7.79 -4.57
C VAL A 236 -39.11 7.87 -4.34
N GLU A 237 -38.72 7.77 -3.08
CA GLU A 237 -37.33 7.78 -2.64
C GLU A 237 -36.82 6.34 -2.65
N ASP A 238 -37.31 5.51 -1.73
CA ASP A 238 -36.97 4.09 -1.67
C ASP A 238 -37.98 3.28 -2.47
N SER A 239 -37.48 2.56 -3.47
CA SER A 239 -38.34 1.85 -4.40
C SER A 239 -37.72 0.58 -4.93
N GLU A 240 -38.59 -0.38 -5.24
CA GLU A 240 -38.20 -1.61 -5.91
C GLU A 240 -39.00 -1.78 -7.19
N LEU A 241 -38.29 -1.99 -8.29
CA LEU A 241 -38.82 -2.35 -9.59
C LEU A 241 -38.82 -3.88 -9.69
N PHE A 242 -39.97 -4.46 -10.01
CA PHE A 242 -40.07 -5.79 -10.59
C PHE A 242 -40.45 -5.66 -12.07
N ILE A 243 -39.69 -6.31 -12.95
CA ILE A 243 -39.99 -6.35 -14.39
C ILE A 243 -39.86 -7.77 -14.92
N ARG A 244 -40.77 -8.15 -15.80
CA ARG A 244 -40.69 -9.40 -16.55
C ARG A 244 -40.53 -9.11 -18.04
N PHE A 245 -39.50 -9.66 -18.66
CA PHE A 245 -39.11 -9.36 -20.04
C PHE A 245 -38.60 -10.57 -20.82
N ARG A 246 -38.50 -10.46 -22.16
CA ARG A 246 -37.77 -11.40 -23.04
C ARG A 246 -37.41 -10.72 -24.36
N THR A 247 -36.48 -11.32 -25.11
CA THR A 247 -36.17 -10.94 -26.49
C THR A 247 -36.42 -12.10 -27.44
N ASP A 248 -36.93 -11.83 -28.65
CA ASP A 248 -37.10 -12.87 -29.68
C ASP A 248 -35.75 -13.40 -30.20
N ASP A 249 -34.69 -12.61 -30.08
CA ASP A 249 -33.32 -12.99 -30.44
C ASP A 249 -32.32 -12.32 -29.47
N PRO A 250 -31.59 -13.09 -28.65
CA PRO A 250 -30.59 -12.54 -27.73
C PRO A 250 -29.30 -12.11 -28.44
N GLY A 251 -29.13 -12.40 -29.74
CA GLY A 251 -27.98 -11.97 -30.55
C GLY A 251 -28.08 -10.56 -31.15
N ASP A 252 -29.26 -9.93 -31.12
CA ASP A 252 -29.45 -8.56 -31.60
C ASP A 252 -28.81 -7.52 -30.64
N ASP A 253 -28.24 -6.42 -31.17
CA ASP A 253 -27.69 -5.32 -30.35
C ASP A 253 -28.80 -4.38 -29.86
N ARG A 254 -29.38 -4.75 -28.71
CA ARG A 254 -30.39 -3.97 -28.00
C ARG A 254 -29.89 -3.58 -26.63
N ARG A 255 -30.32 -2.39 -26.21
CA ARG A 255 -30.05 -1.88 -24.87
C ARG A 255 -31.34 -1.43 -24.23
N LEU A 256 -31.78 -2.11 -23.19
CA LEU A 256 -32.91 -1.69 -22.36
C LEU A 256 -32.36 -0.98 -21.12
N ARG A 257 -32.90 0.19 -20.79
CA ARG A 257 -32.52 0.96 -19.60
C ARG A 257 -33.73 1.21 -18.72
N LEU A 258 -33.65 0.72 -17.50
CA LEU A 258 -34.66 0.83 -16.46
C LEU A 258 -34.15 1.81 -15.42
N TRP A 259 -34.86 2.91 -15.15
CA TRP A 259 -34.40 3.92 -14.19
C TRP A 259 -35.37 4.03 -13.01
N LEU A 260 -34.84 4.05 -11.79
CA LEU A 260 -35.52 4.36 -10.53
C LEU A 260 -34.96 5.66 -9.93
N ARG A 261 -35.74 6.26 -9.02
CA ARG A 261 -35.47 7.58 -8.42
C ARG A 261 -35.07 8.63 -9.49
N ALA A 262 -35.68 8.56 -10.67
CA ALA A 262 -35.24 9.35 -11.82
C ALA A 262 -36.14 10.56 -12.10
N ASP A 263 -35.55 11.68 -12.48
CA ASP A 263 -36.27 12.93 -12.70
C ASP A 263 -36.86 13.04 -14.12
N ALA A 264 -36.00 12.91 -15.13
CA ALA A 264 -36.30 13.00 -16.54
C ALA A 264 -35.13 12.44 -17.37
N PHE A 265 -35.38 12.18 -18.66
CA PHE A 265 -34.29 11.89 -19.60
C PHE A 265 -33.39 13.12 -19.82
N ARG A 266 -32.07 12.90 -19.94
CA ARG A 266 -31.06 13.94 -20.16
C ARG A 266 -31.36 14.82 -21.38
N SER A 267 -31.87 14.21 -22.44
CA SER A 267 -32.32 14.92 -23.63
C SER A 267 -33.34 14.08 -24.40
N THR A 268 -34.01 14.69 -25.37
CA THR A 268 -34.93 14.01 -26.30
C THR A 268 -34.24 13.06 -27.27
N GLY A 269 -32.91 12.89 -27.17
CA GLY A 269 -32.07 12.03 -28.02
C GLY A 269 -31.31 10.93 -27.27
N SER A 270 -31.56 10.75 -25.97
CA SER A 270 -30.74 9.93 -25.08
C SER A 270 -31.60 9.15 -24.10
N THR A 271 -31.42 7.85 -24.01
CA THR A 271 -32.13 6.99 -23.05
C THR A 271 -31.49 6.98 -21.66
N TYR A 272 -30.46 7.80 -21.44
CA TYR A 272 -29.93 8.11 -20.12
C TYR A 272 -30.78 9.17 -19.40
N ALA A 273 -31.02 8.95 -18.11
CA ALA A 273 -31.62 9.94 -17.22
C ALA A 273 -30.69 11.16 -17.02
N ARG A 274 -31.25 12.27 -16.56
CA ARG A 274 -30.47 13.40 -16.07
C ARG A 274 -30.01 13.12 -14.64
N ASN A 275 -30.94 12.70 -13.79
CA ASN A 275 -30.70 12.19 -12.45
C ASN A 275 -31.45 10.87 -12.28
N GLY A 276 -30.84 9.89 -11.63
CA GLY A 276 -31.48 8.62 -11.26
C GLY A 276 -30.49 7.46 -11.20
N TYR A 277 -30.94 6.33 -10.69
CA TYR A 277 -30.22 5.05 -10.74
C TYR A 277 -30.87 4.17 -11.79
N GLY A 278 -30.10 3.35 -12.49
CA GLY A 278 -30.66 2.52 -13.53
C GLY A 278 -29.94 1.22 -13.76
N VAL A 279 -30.63 0.32 -14.45
CA VAL A 279 -30.10 -0.97 -14.91
C VAL A 279 -30.14 -0.98 -16.44
N GLU A 280 -28.99 -1.18 -17.07
CA GLU A 280 -28.85 -1.37 -18.51
C GLU A 280 -28.68 -2.86 -18.84
N ILE A 281 -29.65 -3.44 -19.54
CA ILE A 281 -29.54 -4.78 -20.12
C ILE A 281 -29.00 -4.62 -21.54
N ASN A 282 -27.79 -5.12 -21.78
CA ASN A 282 -27.13 -5.08 -23.08
C ASN A 282 -27.06 -6.50 -23.68
N THR A 283 -27.92 -6.78 -24.65
CA THR A 283 -28.01 -8.12 -25.26
C THR A 283 -26.82 -8.45 -26.16
N ASN A 284 -26.15 -7.44 -26.73
CA ASN A 284 -24.97 -7.64 -27.58
C ASN A 284 -23.79 -8.24 -26.79
N THR A 285 -23.52 -7.67 -25.61
CA THR A 285 -22.45 -8.14 -24.72
C THR A 285 -22.93 -9.17 -23.70
N SER A 286 -24.24 -9.34 -23.54
CA SER A 286 -24.85 -10.21 -22.53
C SER A 286 -24.49 -9.75 -21.11
N GLU A 287 -24.54 -8.43 -20.91
CA GLU A 287 -24.19 -7.77 -19.65
C GLU A 287 -25.40 -7.03 -19.08
N LEU A 288 -25.60 -7.13 -17.77
CA LEU A 288 -26.45 -6.28 -16.98
C LEU A 288 -25.55 -5.27 -16.25
N LYS A 289 -25.80 -3.97 -16.44
CA LYS A 289 -25.01 -2.89 -15.83
C LYS A 289 -25.85 -2.08 -14.87
N LEU A 290 -25.40 -1.96 -13.63
CA LEU A 290 -25.93 -0.97 -12.70
C LEU A 290 -25.26 0.38 -13.00
N ILE A 291 -26.07 1.40 -13.26
CA ILE A 291 -25.62 2.73 -13.68
C ILE A 291 -26.24 3.82 -12.80
N GLN A 292 -25.53 4.93 -12.67
CA GLN A 292 -25.98 6.12 -11.96
C GLN A 292 -25.87 7.33 -12.87
N ALA A 293 -26.86 8.23 -12.79
CA ALA A 293 -26.85 9.51 -13.47
C ALA A 293 -27.02 10.65 -12.47
N LYS A 294 -26.16 11.66 -12.56
CA LYS A 294 -26.27 12.94 -11.83
C LYS A 294 -25.91 14.09 -12.74
N ASP A 295 -26.78 15.09 -12.81
CA ASP A 295 -26.63 16.27 -13.69
C ASP A 295 -26.29 15.93 -15.16
N GLY A 296 -26.74 14.77 -15.62
CA GLY A 296 -26.53 14.25 -16.97
C GLY A 296 -25.15 13.64 -17.22
N GLN A 297 -24.29 13.53 -16.20
CA GLN A 297 -23.13 12.63 -16.21
C GLN A 297 -23.57 11.23 -15.78
N ASN A 298 -23.03 10.19 -16.40
CA ASN A 298 -23.35 8.81 -16.08
C ASN A 298 -22.09 8.05 -15.66
N SER A 299 -22.20 7.26 -14.60
CA SER A 299 -21.20 6.28 -14.16
C SER A 299 -21.81 4.88 -14.20
N THR A 300 -20.97 3.87 -14.43
CA THR A 300 -21.32 2.46 -14.18
C THR A 300 -20.82 2.12 -12.79
N LEU A 301 -21.69 1.56 -11.96
CA LEU A 301 -21.37 1.16 -10.59
C LEU A 301 -20.91 -0.29 -10.55
N ASP A 302 -21.58 -1.17 -11.30
CA ASP A 302 -21.22 -2.58 -11.39
C ASP A 302 -21.75 -3.22 -12.69
N THR A 303 -21.24 -4.40 -13.06
CA THR A 303 -21.64 -5.16 -14.24
C THR A 303 -21.54 -6.67 -14.01
N VAL A 304 -22.63 -7.39 -14.30
CA VAL A 304 -22.69 -8.85 -14.27
C VAL A 304 -23.04 -9.41 -15.66
N SER A 305 -22.51 -10.58 -16.02
CA SER A 305 -22.86 -11.27 -17.27
C SER A 305 -24.07 -12.18 -17.06
N PHE A 306 -24.91 -12.34 -18.09
CA PHE A 306 -26.06 -13.24 -18.05
C PHE A 306 -26.13 -14.13 -19.30
N ASP A 307 -26.78 -15.28 -19.18
CA ASP A 307 -26.92 -16.23 -20.28
C ASP A 307 -27.89 -15.73 -21.38
N ARG A 308 -27.51 -15.94 -22.63
CA ARG A 308 -28.35 -15.60 -23.79
C ARG A 308 -29.54 -16.54 -23.88
N THR A 309 -30.74 -16.01 -23.67
CA THR A 309 -31.98 -16.78 -23.73
C THR A 309 -33.09 -16.04 -24.49
N THR A 310 -34.06 -16.81 -24.97
CA THR A 310 -35.34 -16.30 -25.53
C THR A 310 -36.51 -16.49 -24.56
N ASP A 311 -36.26 -17.17 -23.44
CA ASP A 311 -37.27 -17.43 -22.41
C ASP A 311 -37.60 -16.15 -21.65
N TRP A 312 -38.72 -16.16 -20.93
CA TRP A 312 -39.05 -15.05 -20.05
C TRP A 312 -38.08 -14.98 -18.88
N GLN A 313 -37.68 -13.77 -18.55
CA GLN A 313 -36.81 -13.45 -17.46
C GLN A 313 -37.50 -12.46 -16.55
N SER A 314 -37.22 -12.55 -15.26
CA SER A 314 -37.66 -11.61 -14.25
C SER A 314 -36.45 -10.89 -13.70
N LEU A 315 -36.62 -9.62 -13.34
CA LEU A 315 -35.59 -8.81 -12.72
C LEU A 315 -36.19 -7.97 -11.60
N ARG A 316 -35.48 -7.94 -10.47
CA ARG A 316 -35.69 -6.94 -9.42
C ARG A 316 -34.55 -5.94 -9.40
N PHE A 317 -34.91 -4.67 -9.30
CA PHE A 317 -33.98 -3.59 -9.07
C PHE A 317 -34.46 -2.76 -7.89
N ARG A 318 -33.69 -2.76 -6.79
CA ARG A 318 -33.99 -2.07 -5.55
C ARG A 318 -33.10 -0.86 -5.38
N VAL A 319 -33.70 0.25 -4.95
CA VAL A 319 -33.03 1.45 -4.44
C VAL A 319 -33.59 1.69 -3.04
N GLU A 320 -32.77 1.51 -2.00
CA GLU A 320 -33.18 1.70 -0.60
C GLU A 320 -32.09 2.50 0.12
N ASP A 321 -32.42 3.68 0.62
CA ASP A 321 -31.47 4.69 1.08
C ASP A 321 -30.45 5.05 -0.04
N ASP A 322 -29.23 4.53 0.08
CA ASP A 322 -28.12 4.63 -0.87
C ASP A 322 -27.64 3.24 -1.35
N GLU A 323 -28.32 2.15 -0.97
CA GLU A 323 -28.02 0.81 -1.45
C GLU A 323 -28.80 0.49 -2.72
N LEU A 324 -28.11 -0.11 -3.69
CA LEU A 324 -28.61 -0.46 -5.01
C LEU A 324 -28.42 -1.95 -5.22
N LYS A 325 -29.52 -2.69 -5.42
CA LYS A 325 -29.45 -4.14 -5.58
C LYS A 325 -30.16 -4.60 -6.85
N VAL A 326 -29.55 -5.51 -7.59
CA VAL A 326 -30.14 -6.08 -8.80
C VAL A 326 -30.06 -7.59 -8.76
N ARG A 327 -31.16 -8.25 -9.13
CA ARG A 327 -31.15 -9.69 -9.38
C ARG A 327 -32.04 -10.06 -10.55
N GLN A 328 -31.69 -11.13 -11.24
CA GLN A 328 -32.34 -11.64 -12.43
C GLN A 328 -32.43 -13.17 -12.38
N TRP A 329 -33.52 -13.73 -12.91
CA TRP A 329 -33.70 -15.17 -13.02
C TRP A 329 -34.63 -15.52 -14.19
N GLU A 330 -34.53 -16.75 -14.69
CA GLU A 330 -35.44 -17.24 -15.74
C GLU A 330 -36.80 -17.67 -15.17
N GLU A 331 -37.87 -17.64 -15.99
CA GLU A 331 -39.24 -17.98 -15.55
C GLU A 331 -39.37 -19.41 -14.97
N ASN A 332 -38.47 -20.31 -15.36
CA ASN A 332 -38.46 -21.69 -14.88
C ASN A 332 -37.66 -21.89 -13.58
N GLU A 333 -37.10 -20.82 -13.02
CA GLU A 333 -36.28 -20.83 -11.81
C GLU A 333 -37.05 -20.18 -10.64
N GLU A 334 -36.70 -20.60 -9.42
CA GLU A 334 -37.17 -19.88 -8.23
C GLU A 334 -36.41 -18.57 -8.11
N GLU A 335 -37.07 -17.53 -7.59
CA GLU A 335 -36.42 -16.25 -7.33
C GLU A 335 -35.25 -16.45 -6.35
N PRO A 336 -34.02 -16.05 -6.70
CA PRO A 336 -32.85 -16.27 -5.86
C PRO A 336 -32.94 -15.45 -4.56
N GLU A 337 -32.37 -15.99 -3.48
CA GLU A 337 -32.21 -15.25 -2.22
C GLU A 337 -31.09 -14.20 -2.35
N GLU A 338 -30.00 -14.55 -3.04
CA GLU A 338 -28.84 -13.69 -3.31
C GLU A 338 -29.15 -12.63 -4.39
N TRP A 339 -28.39 -11.53 -4.34
CA TRP A 339 -28.44 -10.48 -5.36
C TRP A 339 -27.27 -10.65 -6.33
N ASP A 340 -27.51 -10.41 -7.63
CA ASP A 340 -26.46 -10.47 -8.66
C ASP A 340 -25.53 -9.25 -8.60
N ILE A 341 -26.06 -8.11 -8.15
CA ILE A 341 -25.31 -6.86 -7.92
C ILE A 341 -25.79 -6.26 -6.60
N GLU A 342 -24.84 -5.88 -5.73
CA GLU A 342 -25.06 -5.01 -4.57
C GLU A 342 -24.03 -3.87 -4.61
N ALA A 343 -24.48 -2.61 -4.64
CA ALA A 343 -23.59 -1.45 -4.70
C ALA A 343 -24.09 -0.30 -3.83
N ILE A 344 -23.17 0.57 -3.43
CA ILE A 344 -23.48 1.83 -2.75
C ILE A 344 -23.52 2.96 -3.77
N ALA A 345 -24.50 3.85 -3.64
CA ALA A 345 -24.63 5.04 -4.46
C ALA A 345 -23.44 5.99 -4.28
N GLY A 346 -23.00 6.57 -5.40
CA GLY A 346 -21.79 7.39 -5.46
C GLY A 346 -20.70 6.71 -6.27
N THR A 347 -19.51 7.28 -6.26
CA THR A 347 -18.37 6.74 -6.99
C THR A 347 -17.16 6.72 -6.09
N VAL A 348 -16.30 5.70 -6.19
CA VAL A 348 -15.03 5.68 -5.48
C VAL A 348 -14.25 6.97 -5.81
N ILE A 349 -13.83 7.70 -4.78
CA ILE A 349 -12.96 8.88 -4.95
C ILE A 349 -11.68 8.40 -5.63
N PRO A 350 -11.19 9.05 -6.71
CA PRO A 350 -9.97 8.63 -7.39
C PRO A 350 -8.80 8.47 -6.40
N PHE A 351 -8.01 7.41 -6.55
CA PHE A 351 -6.88 7.15 -5.63
C PHE A 351 -5.94 8.35 -5.46
N SER A 352 -5.64 9.07 -6.54
CA SER A 352 -4.81 10.29 -6.52
C SER A 352 -5.36 11.41 -5.63
N GLU A 353 -6.67 11.45 -5.40
CA GLU A 353 -7.32 12.38 -4.48
C GLU A 353 -7.40 11.81 -3.06
N ARG A 354 -7.72 10.51 -2.91
CA ARG A 354 -7.79 9.82 -1.61
C ARG A 354 -6.48 9.94 -0.85
N VAL A 355 -5.36 9.63 -1.50
CA VAL A 355 -4.04 9.60 -0.85
C VAL A 355 -3.66 10.98 -0.31
N GLN A 356 -4.09 12.08 -0.95
CA GLN A 356 -3.78 13.45 -0.54
C GLN A 356 -4.83 14.10 0.41
N SER A 357 -5.78 13.32 0.92
CA SER A 357 -6.86 13.81 1.80
C SER A 357 -6.52 13.63 3.27
N GLY A 358 -7.05 14.49 4.15
CA GLY A 358 -7.00 14.22 5.59
C GLY A 358 -7.75 12.95 6.00
N LYS A 359 -8.67 12.45 5.14
CA LYS A 359 -9.39 11.19 5.35
C LYS A 359 -8.50 9.95 5.28
N SER A 360 -7.36 10.02 4.59
CA SER A 360 -6.43 8.89 4.48
C SER A 360 -5.48 8.79 5.66
N VAL A 361 -5.40 9.81 6.53
CA VAL A 361 -4.44 9.86 7.62
C VAL A 361 -4.91 8.99 8.78
N GLY A 362 -4.16 7.93 9.06
CA GLY A 362 -4.33 7.09 10.25
C GLY A 362 -3.58 7.68 11.45
N VAL A 363 -4.01 7.32 12.66
CA VAL A 363 -3.35 7.76 13.90
C VAL A 363 -1.92 7.23 13.93
N PRO A 364 -0.88 8.09 13.93
CA PRO A 364 0.51 7.63 13.85
C PRO A 364 0.92 6.80 15.05
N GLY A 365 1.59 5.66 14.80
CA GLY A 365 2.00 4.70 15.81
C GLY A 365 3.50 4.60 16.04
N THR A 366 4.35 5.00 15.08
CA THR A 366 5.80 4.78 15.12
C THR A 366 6.41 5.22 16.45
N LEU A 367 6.15 6.44 16.91
CA LEU A 367 6.75 6.96 18.14
C LEU A 367 6.39 6.14 19.38
N LYS A 368 5.14 5.67 19.48
CA LYS A 368 4.70 4.82 20.59
C LYS A 368 5.33 3.44 20.52
N GLY A 369 5.51 2.91 19.31
CA GLY A 369 6.25 1.67 19.07
C GLY A 369 7.71 1.75 19.52
N LEU A 370 8.40 2.85 19.19
CA LEU A 370 9.78 3.08 19.63
C LEU A 370 9.91 3.19 21.16
N GLU A 371 9.02 3.96 21.79
CA GLU A 371 8.98 4.10 23.26
C GLU A 371 8.75 2.74 23.93
N THR A 372 7.78 1.97 23.44
CA THR A 372 7.46 0.63 23.98
C THR A 372 8.63 -0.34 23.79
N ALA A 373 9.30 -0.31 22.64
CA ALA A 373 10.49 -1.14 22.40
C ALA A 373 11.62 -0.82 23.38
N LEU A 374 11.87 0.47 23.64
CA LEU A 374 12.88 0.90 24.61
C LEU A 374 12.50 0.52 26.04
N ASP A 375 11.24 0.67 26.42
CA ASP A 375 10.76 0.29 27.75
C ASP A 375 10.90 -1.22 28.00
N ASN A 376 10.67 -2.03 26.97
CA ASN A 376 10.77 -3.49 27.06
C ASN A 376 12.22 -4.00 27.01
N TRP A 377 13.04 -3.47 26.09
CA TRP A 377 14.34 -4.08 25.73
C TRP A 377 15.50 -3.08 25.61
N GLY A 378 15.22 -1.78 25.67
CA GLY A 378 16.22 -0.72 25.56
C GLY A 378 17.23 -0.72 26.70
N SER A 379 18.41 -0.18 26.42
CA SER A 379 19.47 0.01 27.41
C SER A 379 20.07 1.41 27.40
N ILE A 380 19.80 2.19 26.36
CA ILE A 380 20.18 3.59 26.24
C ILE A 380 18.91 4.46 26.27
N PRO A 381 18.90 5.56 27.05
CA PRO A 381 17.77 6.50 27.05
C PRO A 381 17.47 7.05 25.65
N MET A 382 16.17 7.22 25.34
CA MET A 382 15.74 7.81 24.06
C MET A 382 16.40 9.16 23.79
N GLU A 383 16.72 9.93 24.83
CA GLU A 383 17.36 11.24 24.71
C GLU A 383 18.70 11.19 23.97
N ASP A 384 19.49 10.14 24.20
CA ASP A 384 20.78 9.94 23.54
C ASP A 384 20.61 9.34 22.13
N LEU A 385 19.57 8.52 21.93
CA LEU A 385 19.29 7.85 20.66
C LEU A 385 18.71 8.80 19.60
N ILE A 386 17.93 9.80 20.00
CA ILE A 386 17.32 10.79 19.09
C ILE A 386 18.27 11.96 18.76
N GLN A 387 19.28 12.20 19.60
CA GLN A 387 20.17 13.36 19.45
C GLN A 387 20.91 13.43 18.10
N PRO A 388 21.44 12.33 17.53
CA PRO A 388 22.05 12.36 16.20
C PRO A 388 21.07 12.85 15.13
N SER A 389 19.80 12.46 15.20
CA SER A 389 18.77 12.88 14.25
C SER A 389 18.36 14.33 14.44
N ILE A 390 18.38 14.85 15.67
CA ILE A 390 18.26 16.29 15.93
C ILE A 390 19.38 17.04 15.21
N ASP A 391 20.63 16.59 15.37
CA ASP A 391 21.78 17.24 14.77
C ASP A 391 21.73 17.19 13.24
N MET A 392 21.34 16.05 12.66
CA MET A 392 21.10 15.90 11.21
C MET A 392 20.04 16.90 10.70
N ALA A 393 18.91 17.03 11.40
CA ALA A 393 17.83 17.91 10.99
C ALA A 393 18.20 19.41 11.09
N GLU A 394 19.00 19.80 12.09
CA GLU A 394 19.45 21.20 12.28
C GLU A 394 20.60 21.60 11.35
N GLN A 395 21.59 20.72 11.20
CA GLN A 395 22.79 21.01 10.40
C GLN A 395 22.53 20.78 8.90
N GLY A 396 21.55 19.92 8.62
CA GLY A 396 21.17 19.46 7.30
C GLY A 396 22.03 18.29 6.81
N ILE A 397 21.47 17.54 5.87
CA ILE A 397 22.11 16.40 5.23
C ILE A 397 22.17 16.61 3.72
N PRO A 398 23.17 16.05 3.01
CA PRO A 398 23.14 16.03 1.56
C PRO A 398 21.98 15.16 1.07
N VAL A 399 21.20 15.71 0.14
CA VAL A 399 20.13 14.99 -0.57
C VAL A 399 20.79 13.97 -1.50
N ASN A 400 20.41 12.70 -1.38
CA ASN A 400 20.84 11.66 -2.32
C ASN A 400 19.92 11.58 -3.54
N TRP A 401 20.29 10.75 -4.52
CA TRP A 401 19.54 10.62 -5.76
C TRP A 401 18.14 10.04 -5.56
N VAL A 402 17.96 9.14 -4.58
CA VAL A 402 16.65 8.55 -4.26
C VAL A 402 15.68 9.63 -3.78
N LEU A 403 16.13 10.46 -2.82
CA LEU A 403 15.34 11.56 -2.29
C LEU A 403 15.10 12.66 -3.33
N ALA A 404 16.11 13.04 -4.12
CA ALA A 404 15.94 13.99 -5.21
C ALA A 404 14.86 13.54 -6.22
N ASN A 405 14.91 12.27 -6.64
CA ASN A 405 13.93 11.69 -7.56
C ASN A 405 12.53 11.64 -6.94
N ALA A 406 12.43 11.28 -5.65
CA ALA A 406 11.17 11.27 -4.92
C ALA A 406 10.55 12.68 -4.85
N ILE A 407 11.35 13.71 -4.53
CA ILE A 407 10.88 15.11 -4.46
C ILE A 407 10.42 15.57 -5.84
N ALA A 408 11.23 15.38 -6.88
CA ALA A 408 10.92 15.80 -8.25
C ALA A 408 9.64 15.13 -8.77
N SER A 409 9.47 13.83 -8.51
CA SER A 409 8.29 13.07 -8.96
C SER A 409 7.01 13.42 -8.19
N ASN A 410 7.13 14.08 -7.02
CA ASN A 410 6.01 14.46 -6.16
C ASN A 410 5.86 15.97 -5.98
N GLU A 411 6.46 16.79 -6.85
CA GLU A 411 6.44 18.27 -6.75
C GLU A 411 5.01 18.81 -6.56
N SER A 412 4.05 18.32 -7.38
CA SER A 412 2.66 18.78 -7.32
C SER A 412 1.96 18.43 -6.00
N LYS A 413 2.32 17.32 -5.36
CA LYS A 413 1.80 16.90 -4.07
C LYS A 413 2.40 17.75 -2.94
N LEU A 414 3.71 17.96 -2.97
CA LEU A 414 4.45 18.73 -1.95
C LEU A 414 4.13 20.23 -1.98
N ALA A 415 3.98 20.81 -3.17
CA ALA A 415 3.70 22.25 -3.35
C ALA A 415 2.36 22.72 -2.75
N ARG A 416 1.49 21.79 -2.35
CA ARG A 416 0.16 22.08 -1.79
C ARG A 416 0.16 22.28 -0.28
N THR A 417 1.24 21.94 0.41
CA THR A 417 1.30 21.84 1.87
C THR A 417 2.53 22.58 2.40
N ALA A 418 2.75 22.56 3.72
CA ALA A 418 3.97 23.11 4.32
C ALA A 418 5.25 22.39 3.84
N ALA A 419 5.13 21.20 3.24
CA ALA A 419 6.26 20.45 2.68
C ALA A 419 6.94 21.21 1.52
N GLY A 420 6.20 22.05 0.80
CA GLY A 420 6.76 22.87 -0.29
C GLY A 420 7.83 23.85 0.19
N ASP A 421 7.73 24.37 1.42
CA ASP A 421 8.74 25.29 1.97
C ASP A 421 10.06 24.57 2.30
N VAL A 422 10.01 23.25 2.53
CA VAL A 422 11.16 22.41 2.92
C VAL A 422 11.80 21.76 1.69
N PHE A 423 11.00 21.09 0.86
CA PHE A 423 11.50 20.28 -0.26
C PHE A 423 11.51 21.01 -1.60
N LEU A 424 10.77 22.13 -1.71
CA LEU A 424 10.69 22.95 -2.92
C LEU A 424 11.12 24.41 -2.65
N PRO A 425 12.30 24.69 -2.06
CA PRO A 425 12.69 26.04 -1.67
C PRO A 425 12.68 27.00 -2.86
N GLY A 426 11.85 28.04 -2.78
CA GLY A 426 11.67 28.99 -3.88
C GLY A 426 10.84 28.45 -5.06
N GLY A 427 10.15 27.33 -4.87
CA GLY A 427 9.33 26.64 -5.87
C GLY A 427 10.11 25.67 -6.77
N THR A 428 11.33 25.30 -6.40
CA THR A 428 12.17 24.36 -7.17
C THR A 428 12.50 23.14 -6.31
N PRO A 429 12.32 21.91 -6.81
CA PRO A 429 12.78 20.68 -6.15
C PRO A 429 14.24 20.74 -5.73
N LEU A 430 14.56 20.25 -4.52
CA LEU A 430 15.94 19.96 -4.14
C LEU A 430 16.52 18.87 -5.05
N GLU A 431 17.76 19.09 -5.52
CA GLU A 431 18.49 18.17 -6.38
C GLU A 431 19.52 17.35 -5.56
N GLU A 432 20.05 16.28 -6.17
CA GLU A 432 21.13 15.49 -5.54
C GLU A 432 22.33 16.39 -5.20
N GLY A 433 22.82 16.28 -3.97
CA GLY A 433 23.92 17.07 -3.42
C GLY A 433 23.51 18.40 -2.79
N ASP A 434 22.26 18.86 -2.96
CA ASP A 434 21.73 19.97 -2.17
C ASP A 434 21.65 19.60 -0.68
N ILE A 435 21.61 20.60 0.20
CA ILE A 435 21.49 20.36 1.64
C ILE A 435 20.04 20.51 2.08
N LEU A 436 19.45 19.41 2.58
CA LEU A 436 18.14 19.39 3.21
C LEU A 436 18.27 19.78 4.68
N VAL A 437 17.72 20.93 5.05
CA VAL A 437 17.62 21.41 6.45
C VAL A 437 16.16 21.33 6.90
N GLN A 438 15.91 20.75 8.08
CA GLN A 438 14.58 20.48 8.60
C GLN A 438 14.43 21.06 10.02
N GLU A 439 14.51 22.40 10.15
CA GLU A 439 14.51 23.10 11.45
C GLU A 439 13.28 22.77 12.32
N ASP A 440 12.10 22.68 11.70
CA ASP A 440 10.85 22.35 12.40
C ASP A 440 10.83 20.90 12.90
N LEU A 441 11.39 19.95 12.13
CA LEU A 441 11.53 18.56 12.55
C LEU A 441 12.53 18.43 13.71
N ALA A 442 13.65 19.18 13.65
CA ALA A 442 14.60 19.23 14.77
C ALA A 442 13.95 19.75 16.06
N LYS A 443 13.11 20.79 15.96
CA LYS A 443 12.31 21.29 17.09
C LYS A 443 11.38 20.20 17.63
N THR A 444 10.69 19.48 16.75
CA THR A 444 9.82 18.35 17.12
C THR A 444 10.59 17.27 17.87
N PHE A 445 11.75 16.86 17.36
CA PHE A 445 12.60 15.87 18.03
C PHE A 445 13.13 16.37 19.37
N LYS A 446 13.44 17.66 19.53
CA LYS A 446 13.78 18.23 20.85
C LYS A 446 12.62 18.16 21.83
N LEU A 447 11.39 18.39 21.39
CA LEU A 447 10.20 18.23 22.24
C LEU A 447 10.02 16.78 22.67
N ILE A 448 10.18 15.83 21.74
CA ILE A 448 10.09 14.40 22.03
C ILE A 448 11.21 13.94 22.96
N ARG A 449 12.44 14.42 22.76
CA ARG A 449 13.58 14.17 23.65
C ARG A 449 13.27 14.61 25.08
N ASP A 450 12.66 15.79 25.24
CA ASP A 450 12.43 16.40 26.54
C ASP A 450 11.15 15.89 27.25
N GLN A 451 10.15 15.41 26.50
CA GLN A 451 8.81 15.07 27.01
C GLN A 451 8.37 13.62 26.75
N GLY A 452 9.13 12.82 26.01
CA GLY A 452 8.73 11.48 25.60
C GLY A 452 7.63 11.48 24.53
N SER A 453 6.94 10.36 24.37
CA SER A 453 5.83 10.23 23.41
C SER A 453 4.65 11.15 23.74
N ASP A 454 4.51 11.60 24.99
CA ASP A 454 3.48 12.53 25.44
C ASP A 454 3.47 13.84 24.65
N ALA A 455 4.62 14.26 24.07
CA ALA A 455 4.68 15.43 23.19
C ALA A 455 3.70 15.33 22.00
N LEU A 456 3.52 14.11 21.48
CA LEU A 456 2.62 13.79 20.37
C LEU A 456 1.22 13.39 20.87
N PHE A 457 1.12 12.43 21.78
CA PHE A 457 -0.17 11.82 22.12
C PHE A 457 -1.00 12.62 23.13
N ASN A 458 -0.36 13.51 23.90
CA ASN A 458 -0.98 14.32 24.95
C ASN A 458 -0.50 15.79 24.94
N GLY A 459 0.15 16.23 23.86
CA GLY A 459 0.90 17.48 23.80
C GLY A 459 0.61 18.35 22.58
N GLU A 460 1.41 19.41 22.43
CA GLU A 460 1.20 20.44 21.40
C GLU A 460 1.40 19.96 19.96
N ILE A 461 2.15 18.86 19.76
CA ILE A 461 2.33 18.26 18.44
C ILE A 461 1.01 17.60 18.00
N GLY A 462 0.35 16.87 18.91
CA GLY A 462 -0.92 16.21 18.64
C GLY A 462 -2.05 17.19 18.32
N GLU A 463 -2.12 18.31 19.03
CA GLU A 463 -3.08 19.39 18.74
C GLU A 463 -2.88 19.97 17.33
N ALA A 464 -1.63 20.19 16.92
CA ALA A 464 -1.30 20.72 15.60
C ALA A 464 -1.58 19.69 14.49
N LEU A 465 -1.23 18.42 14.72
CA LEU A 465 -1.49 17.33 13.80
C LEU A 465 -3.00 17.18 13.54
N ALA A 466 -3.80 17.06 14.59
CA ALA A 466 -5.25 16.94 14.46
C ALA A 466 -5.87 18.14 13.72
N THR A 467 -5.40 19.35 14.02
CA THR A 467 -5.84 20.58 13.33
C THR A 467 -5.54 20.51 11.84
N GLU A 468 -4.35 20.07 11.45
CA GLU A 468 -3.94 19.97 10.06
C GLU A 468 -4.72 18.88 9.30
N VAL A 469 -4.90 17.70 9.92
CA VAL A 469 -5.71 16.62 9.34
C VAL A 469 -7.14 17.09 9.07
N GLN A 470 -7.77 17.80 10.02
CA GLN A 470 -9.12 18.35 9.86
C GLN A 470 -9.18 19.44 8.78
N ALA A 471 -8.14 20.26 8.64
CA ALA A 471 -8.05 21.27 7.57
C ALA A 471 -8.05 20.63 6.17
N PHE A 472 -7.56 19.41 6.04
CA PHE A 472 -7.58 18.60 4.82
C PHE A 472 -8.78 17.65 4.72
N GLY A 473 -9.80 17.83 5.56
CA GLY A 473 -11.07 17.10 5.50
C GLY A 473 -11.07 15.74 6.21
N GLY A 474 -10.05 15.46 7.03
CA GLY A 474 -10.03 14.30 7.92
C GLY A 474 -10.87 14.49 9.19
N SER A 475 -11.07 13.40 9.92
CA SER A 475 -11.91 13.37 11.13
C SER A 475 -11.14 13.12 12.42
N MET A 476 -9.82 12.95 12.35
CA MET A 476 -8.97 12.71 13.52
C MET A 476 -9.01 13.89 14.49
N ASP A 477 -9.18 13.60 15.78
CA ASP A 477 -9.04 14.58 16.85
C ASP A 477 -7.97 14.18 17.90
N THR A 478 -7.77 15.01 18.90
CA THR A 478 -6.79 14.73 19.97
C THR A 478 -7.20 13.57 20.87
N ALA A 479 -8.49 13.22 20.94
CA ALA A 479 -8.94 12.06 21.69
C ALA A 479 -8.64 10.74 20.96
N ASP A 480 -8.52 10.76 19.63
CA ASP A 480 -8.00 9.63 18.86
C ASP A 480 -6.52 9.39 19.18
N LEU A 481 -5.71 10.45 19.16
CA LEU A 481 -4.29 10.39 19.52
C LEU A 481 -4.10 9.87 20.96
N SER A 482 -4.76 10.47 21.95
CA SER A 482 -4.62 10.05 23.36
C SER A 482 -5.17 8.65 23.66
N ARG A 483 -5.97 8.06 22.76
CA ARG A 483 -6.50 6.69 22.90
C ARG A 483 -5.57 5.65 22.29
N TYR A 484 -4.74 6.04 21.34
CA TYR A 484 -3.87 5.13 20.63
C TYR A 484 -2.90 4.42 21.57
N ASP A 485 -2.76 3.12 21.36
CA ASP A 485 -1.72 2.31 21.97
C ASP A 485 -1.27 1.25 20.97
N VAL A 486 -0.04 0.77 21.12
CA VAL A 486 0.51 -0.32 20.31
C VAL A 486 -0.01 -1.68 20.79
N THR A 487 0.13 -2.71 19.96
CA THR A 487 -0.07 -4.09 20.40
C THR A 487 1.24 -4.87 20.36
N GLU A 488 1.37 -5.84 21.26
CA GLU A 488 2.41 -6.86 21.20
C GLU A 488 1.78 -8.13 20.62
N ASP A 489 2.25 -8.52 19.43
CA ASP A 489 1.66 -9.63 18.67
C ASP A 489 2.62 -10.83 18.64
N GLU A 490 2.04 -12.03 18.67
CA GLU A 490 2.76 -13.27 18.40
C GLU A 490 2.91 -13.48 16.89
N PRO A 491 4.09 -13.88 16.38
CA PRO A 491 4.29 -14.10 14.96
C PRO A 491 3.43 -15.25 14.43
N VAL A 492 3.12 -15.19 13.13
CA VAL A 492 2.68 -16.39 12.42
C VAL A 492 3.89 -17.23 12.03
N TRP A 493 3.78 -18.53 12.24
CA TRP A 493 4.84 -19.50 11.97
C TRP A 493 4.51 -20.39 10.79
N GLY A 494 5.51 -20.68 9.98
CA GLY A 494 5.47 -21.76 9.00
C GLY A 494 6.86 -22.37 8.81
N ALA A 495 6.94 -23.41 8.00
CA ALA A 495 8.18 -24.11 7.73
C ALA A 495 8.42 -24.23 6.23
N TYR A 496 9.68 -24.14 5.81
CA TYR A 496 10.11 -24.30 4.42
C TYR A 496 11.50 -24.93 4.38
N GLN A 497 11.66 -26.05 3.66
CA GLN A 497 12.96 -26.72 3.48
C GLN A 497 13.73 -27.02 4.79
N GLY A 498 13.00 -27.26 5.89
CA GLY A 498 13.59 -27.56 7.21
C GLY A 498 13.94 -26.34 8.07
N TYR A 499 13.57 -25.13 7.64
CA TYR A 499 13.69 -23.90 8.41
C TYR A 499 12.32 -23.48 8.96
N ASP A 500 12.31 -22.94 10.18
CA ASP A 500 11.13 -22.32 10.78
C ASP A 500 11.14 -20.82 10.47
N ILE A 501 10.02 -20.28 10.01
CA ILE A 501 9.90 -18.89 9.56
C ILE A 501 8.84 -18.21 10.41
N ALA A 502 9.26 -17.22 11.20
CA ALA A 502 8.40 -16.29 11.90
C ALA A 502 8.17 -15.04 11.03
N SER A 503 6.92 -14.64 10.87
CA SER A 503 6.54 -13.44 10.13
C SER A 503 5.31 -12.76 10.73
N MET A 504 4.90 -11.65 10.13
CA MET A 504 3.78 -10.85 10.62
C MET A 504 2.42 -11.55 10.49
N PRO A 505 1.62 -11.65 11.56
CA PRO A 505 0.21 -12.02 11.48
C PRO A 505 -0.64 -10.83 10.95
N PRO A 506 -1.95 -11.05 10.70
CA PRO A 506 -2.92 -9.97 10.57
C PRO A 506 -2.81 -9.00 11.77
N PRO A 507 -2.83 -7.68 11.55
CA PRO A 507 -3.40 -6.96 10.41
C PRO A 507 -2.46 -6.80 9.19
N SER A 508 -1.28 -7.43 9.18
CA SER A 508 -0.55 -7.61 7.92
C SER A 508 -1.00 -8.89 7.20
N SER A 509 -1.18 -8.80 5.88
CA SER A 509 -1.30 -9.96 5.00
C SER A 509 0.03 -10.66 4.73
N GLY A 510 1.15 -9.99 5.04
CA GLY A 510 2.48 -10.35 4.57
C GLY A 510 2.90 -11.77 4.93
N GLY A 511 2.94 -12.07 6.23
CA GLY A 511 3.43 -13.37 6.72
C GLY A 511 2.57 -14.53 6.24
N LEU A 512 1.24 -14.44 6.35
CA LEU A 512 0.34 -15.52 5.91
C LEU A 512 0.43 -15.78 4.41
N THR A 513 0.41 -14.73 3.58
CA THR A 513 0.48 -14.86 2.12
C THR A 513 1.84 -15.42 1.68
N MET A 514 2.93 -14.95 2.30
CA MET A 514 4.28 -15.48 2.06
C MET A 514 4.38 -16.96 2.45
N LEU A 515 3.89 -17.36 3.61
CA LEU A 515 3.90 -18.76 4.05
C LEU A 515 3.05 -19.66 3.15
N GLN A 516 1.91 -19.16 2.67
CA GLN A 516 1.08 -19.87 1.69
C GLN A 516 1.85 -20.09 0.37
N LEU A 517 2.52 -19.04 -0.14
CA LEU A 517 3.37 -19.14 -1.33
C LEU A 517 4.51 -20.15 -1.15
N LEU A 518 5.22 -20.12 -0.02
CA LEU A 518 6.29 -21.08 0.25
C LEU A 518 5.79 -22.53 0.26
N LYS A 519 4.61 -22.78 0.84
CA LYS A 519 3.99 -24.11 0.81
C LYS A 519 3.61 -24.55 -0.60
N MET A 520 3.05 -23.65 -1.42
CA MET A 520 2.76 -23.94 -2.83
C MET A 520 4.04 -24.22 -3.62
N PHE A 521 5.10 -23.43 -3.43
CA PHE A 521 6.39 -23.62 -4.08
C PHE A 521 7.08 -24.93 -3.68
N GLU A 522 6.94 -25.36 -2.44
CA GLU A 522 7.42 -26.66 -1.99
C GLU A 522 6.67 -27.80 -2.68
N GLN A 523 5.33 -27.73 -2.80
CA GLN A 523 4.54 -28.75 -3.51
C GLN A 523 4.77 -28.79 -5.02
N LEU A 524 5.07 -27.63 -5.63
CA LEU A 524 5.42 -27.50 -7.04
C LEU A 524 6.88 -27.93 -7.32
N ASP A 525 7.64 -28.33 -6.30
CA ASP A 525 9.05 -28.66 -6.38
C ASP A 525 9.85 -27.54 -7.09
N LEU A 526 9.56 -26.27 -6.78
CA LEU A 526 10.03 -25.10 -7.56
C LEU A 526 11.56 -25.10 -7.79
N THR A 527 12.33 -25.46 -6.76
CA THR A 527 13.80 -25.44 -6.75
C THR A 527 14.44 -26.61 -7.52
N GLN A 528 13.65 -27.56 -8.03
CA GLN A 528 14.14 -28.58 -8.97
C GLN A 528 14.47 -27.99 -10.34
N HIS A 529 13.87 -26.84 -10.66
CA HIS A 529 14.07 -26.13 -11.92
C HIS A 529 15.25 -25.15 -11.79
N ASP A 530 15.84 -24.77 -12.92
CA ASP A 530 16.90 -23.74 -12.90
C ASP A 530 16.33 -22.38 -12.46
N VAL A 531 17.14 -21.60 -11.73
CA VAL A 531 16.77 -20.28 -11.20
C VAL A 531 16.31 -19.32 -12.29
N LYS A 532 16.74 -19.51 -13.55
CA LYS A 532 16.27 -18.79 -14.73
C LYS A 532 15.63 -19.76 -15.73
N SER A 533 14.63 -20.51 -15.28
CA SER A 533 13.81 -21.39 -16.13
C SER A 533 12.40 -20.85 -16.34
N PRO A 534 11.77 -21.10 -17.50
CA PRO A 534 10.36 -20.75 -17.72
C PRO A 534 9.42 -21.34 -16.67
N MET A 535 9.69 -22.58 -16.25
CA MET A 535 8.83 -23.26 -15.28
C MET A 535 8.86 -22.58 -13.90
N LYS A 536 10.03 -22.11 -13.45
CA LYS A 536 10.13 -21.32 -12.21
C LYS A 536 9.20 -20.11 -12.27
N TYR A 537 9.35 -19.26 -13.29
CA TYR A 537 8.58 -18.03 -13.38
C TYR A 537 7.08 -18.28 -13.61
N HIS A 538 6.72 -19.32 -14.38
CA HIS A 538 5.31 -19.69 -14.59
C HIS A 538 4.65 -20.13 -13.26
N TYR A 539 5.27 -21.05 -12.52
CA TYR A 539 4.76 -21.49 -11.22
C TYR A 539 4.71 -20.37 -10.18
N MET A 540 5.68 -19.46 -10.22
CA MET A 540 5.67 -18.27 -9.36
C MET A 540 4.50 -17.36 -9.67
N ALA A 541 4.28 -17.00 -10.94
CA ALA A 541 3.16 -16.14 -11.33
C ALA A 541 1.81 -16.78 -10.96
N GLU A 542 1.61 -18.06 -11.27
CA GLU A 542 0.35 -18.76 -10.99
C GLU A 542 0.06 -18.89 -9.48
N ALA A 543 1.08 -19.23 -8.67
CA ALA A 543 0.89 -19.29 -7.23
C ALA A 543 0.66 -17.90 -6.61
N MET A 544 1.33 -16.86 -7.13
CA MET A 544 1.08 -15.47 -6.72
C MET A 544 -0.38 -15.09 -7.01
N HIS A 545 -0.89 -15.34 -8.22
CA HIS A 545 -2.30 -15.09 -8.55
C HIS A 545 -3.26 -15.71 -7.52
N LEU A 546 -3.08 -17.00 -7.19
CA LEU A 546 -3.94 -17.70 -6.24
C LEU A 546 -3.83 -17.15 -4.80
N ALA A 547 -2.62 -16.84 -4.34
CA ALA A 547 -2.38 -16.31 -3.00
C ALA A 547 -2.91 -14.87 -2.85
N TYR A 548 -2.76 -14.03 -3.89
CA TYR A 548 -3.30 -12.67 -3.89
C TYR A 548 -4.82 -12.63 -3.99
N ALA A 549 -5.44 -13.59 -4.69
CA ALA A 549 -6.89 -13.76 -4.69
C ALA A 549 -7.39 -14.10 -3.27
N ASP A 550 -6.76 -15.05 -2.58
CA ASP A 550 -7.10 -15.38 -1.18
C ASP A 550 -6.85 -14.19 -0.23
N ARG A 551 -5.74 -13.47 -0.43
CA ARG A 551 -5.42 -12.25 0.33
C ARG A 551 -6.52 -11.20 0.19
N GLY A 552 -6.98 -10.95 -1.04
CA GLY A 552 -8.02 -9.96 -1.33
C GLY A 552 -9.39 -10.31 -0.74
N ALA A 553 -9.67 -11.61 -0.56
CA ALA A 553 -10.94 -12.08 -0.01
C ALA A 553 -10.98 -12.12 1.53
N TYR A 554 -9.89 -12.54 2.18
CA TYR A 554 -9.97 -13.03 3.57
C TYR A 554 -9.16 -12.25 4.62
N MET A 555 -8.31 -11.31 4.21
CA MET A 555 -7.37 -10.67 5.13
C MET A 555 -7.90 -9.31 5.64
N GLY A 556 -7.82 -9.11 6.96
CA GLY A 556 -8.18 -7.84 7.60
C GLY A 556 -7.69 -7.78 9.05
N ASP A 557 -8.09 -6.74 9.78
CA ASP A 557 -7.75 -6.60 11.20
C ASP A 557 -8.43 -7.69 12.05
N PRO A 558 -7.67 -8.55 12.76
CA PRO A 558 -8.25 -9.64 13.54
C PRO A 558 -9.07 -9.19 14.75
N GLU A 559 -9.02 -7.91 15.13
CA GLU A 559 -9.93 -7.36 16.15
C GLU A 559 -11.36 -7.16 15.62
N TYR A 560 -11.56 -7.19 14.30
CA TYR A 560 -12.82 -6.88 13.63
C TYR A 560 -13.36 -8.03 12.78
N VAL A 561 -12.47 -8.82 12.16
CA VAL A 561 -12.85 -9.92 11.27
C VAL A 561 -12.07 -11.18 11.60
N GLU A 562 -12.67 -12.34 11.34
CA GLU A 562 -11.98 -13.62 11.47
C GLU A 562 -11.17 -13.92 10.20
N VAL A 563 -9.88 -14.19 10.36
CA VAL A 563 -8.99 -14.57 9.25
C VAL A 563 -8.78 -16.08 9.29
N PRO A 564 -8.95 -16.83 8.19
CA PRO A 564 -8.83 -18.28 8.15
C PRO A 564 -7.37 -18.76 8.12
N ARG A 565 -6.60 -18.40 9.15
CA ARG A 565 -5.14 -18.61 9.21
C ARG A 565 -4.74 -20.08 9.09
N GLU A 566 -5.47 -20.97 9.78
CA GLU A 566 -5.19 -22.42 9.76
C GLU A 566 -5.61 -23.01 8.42
N GLY A 567 -6.78 -22.61 7.91
CA GLY A 567 -7.31 -23.10 6.63
C GLY A 567 -6.42 -22.71 5.44
N LEU A 568 -5.95 -21.46 5.39
CA LEU A 568 -5.06 -20.96 4.33
C LEU A 568 -3.71 -21.68 4.26
N LEU A 569 -3.26 -22.23 5.39
CA LEU A 569 -1.99 -22.95 5.52
C LEU A 569 -2.17 -24.48 5.61
N ASP A 570 -3.41 -24.99 5.55
CA ASP A 570 -3.69 -26.42 5.61
C ASP A 570 -3.09 -27.13 4.39
N PRO A 571 -2.36 -28.25 4.59
CA PRO A 571 -1.72 -28.97 3.49
C PRO A 571 -2.68 -29.43 2.38
N ASN A 572 -3.93 -29.76 2.71
CA ASN A 572 -4.92 -30.20 1.73
C ASN A 572 -5.47 -29.01 0.94
N TYR A 573 -5.74 -27.88 1.62
CA TYR A 573 -6.12 -26.65 0.94
C TYR A 573 -5.04 -26.20 -0.04
N VAL A 574 -3.78 -26.15 0.39
CA VAL A 574 -2.64 -25.81 -0.49
C VAL A 574 -2.56 -26.78 -1.69
N ALA A 575 -2.76 -28.07 -1.48
CA ALA A 575 -2.76 -29.05 -2.56
C ALA A 575 -3.92 -28.86 -3.54
N GLU A 576 -5.09 -28.45 -3.06
CA GLU A 576 -6.24 -28.10 -3.90
C GLU A 576 -5.94 -26.87 -4.77
N ARG A 577 -5.33 -25.83 -4.20
CA ARG A 577 -4.89 -24.64 -4.94
C ARG A 577 -3.83 -24.98 -5.98
N VAL A 578 -2.80 -25.74 -5.63
CA VAL A 578 -1.76 -26.18 -6.59
C VAL A 578 -2.34 -27.01 -7.73
N ALA A 579 -3.37 -27.82 -7.48
CA ALA A 579 -4.01 -28.64 -8.50
C ALA A 579 -4.73 -27.83 -9.60
N THR A 580 -4.98 -26.53 -9.39
CA THR A 580 -5.55 -25.66 -10.43
C THR A 580 -4.51 -25.09 -11.39
N ILE A 581 -3.21 -25.27 -11.11
CA ILE A 581 -2.11 -24.75 -11.95
C ILE A 581 -1.86 -25.72 -13.11
N ASP A 582 -2.05 -25.26 -14.34
CA ASP A 582 -1.72 -26.01 -15.55
C ASP A 582 -0.26 -25.75 -15.97
N PRO A 583 0.63 -26.75 -15.99
CA PRO A 583 2.04 -26.54 -16.36
C PRO A 583 2.25 -26.10 -17.82
N GLU A 584 1.22 -26.14 -18.68
CA GLU A 584 1.29 -25.76 -20.09
C GLU A 584 0.59 -24.41 -20.40
N ALA A 585 -0.20 -23.86 -19.50
CA ALA A 585 -0.99 -22.64 -19.74
C ALA A 585 -1.28 -21.85 -18.46
N ALA A 586 -1.31 -20.51 -18.55
CA ALA A 586 -1.73 -19.62 -17.48
C ALA A 586 -3.24 -19.72 -17.25
N ASN A 587 -3.68 -19.68 -15.99
CA ASN A 587 -5.09 -19.71 -15.62
C ASN A 587 -5.74 -18.31 -15.79
N PRO A 588 -6.69 -18.14 -16.72
CA PRO A 588 -7.36 -16.85 -16.90
C PRO A 588 -8.49 -16.57 -15.89
N ASN A 589 -8.91 -17.57 -15.11
CA ASN A 589 -10.03 -17.48 -14.17
C ASN A 589 -9.51 -17.73 -12.76
N VAL A 590 -8.91 -16.71 -12.17
CA VAL A 590 -8.31 -16.77 -10.83
C VAL A 590 -9.35 -16.29 -9.82
N GLU A 591 -9.84 -17.22 -9.00
CA GLU A 591 -10.78 -16.94 -7.91
C GLU A 591 -10.16 -17.30 -6.55
N PRO A 592 -10.58 -16.64 -5.44
CA PRO A 592 -10.20 -17.08 -4.10
C PRO A 592 -10.67 -18.52 -3.85
N GLY A 593 -9.86 -19.31 -3.16
CA GLY A 593 -10.25 -20.65 -2.73
C GLY A 593 -11.13 -20.60 -1.48
N ASN A 594 -11.60 -21.74 -0.98
CA ASN A 594 -12.42 -21.80 0.24
C ASN A 594 -11.65 -22.41 1.43
N PRO A 595 -10.83 -21.64 2.17
CA PRO A 595 -10.09 -22.16 3.31
C PRO A 595 -10.99 -22.57 4.49
N TRP A 596 -12.25 -22.14 4.51
CA TRP A 596 -13.23 -22.45 5.56
C TRP A 596 -13.72 -23.90 5.54
N GLU A 597 -13.41 -24.69 4.50
CA GLU A 597 -13.60 -26.14 4.55
C GLU A 597 -12.60 -26.83 5.51
N TYR A 598 -11.50 -26.15 5.82
CA TYR A 598 -10.37 -26.65 6.59
C TYR A 598 -10.21 -25.95 7.95
N GLN A 599 -11.03 -24.94 8.23
CA GLN A 599 -11.09 -24.22 9.50
C GLN A 599 -12.54 -23.86 9.83
N ASP A 600 -12.97 -24.10 11.07
CA ASP A 600 -14.27 -23.63 11.55
C ASP A 600 -14.30 -22.09 11.56
N GLY A 601 -15.32 -21.49 10.96
CA GLY A 601 -15.53 -20.03 10.95
C GLY A 601 -16.58 -19.61 9.92
N GLU A 602 -16.73 -18.30 9.72
CA GLU A 602 -17.65 -17.72 8.74
C GLU A 602 -16.86 -16.86 7.75
N ALA A 603 -17.07 -17.09 6.46
CA ALA A 603 -16.41 -16.33 5.42
C ALA A 603 -16.90 -14.87 5.44
N PRO A 604 -15.99 -13.88 5.38
CA PRO A 604 -16.40 -12.51 5.11
C PRO A 604 -17.01 -12.43 3.71
N GLU A 605 -17.84 -11.41 3.48
CA GLU A 605 -18.30 -11.05 2.15
C GLU A 605 -17.10 -10.67 1.28
N VAL A 606 -17.06 -11.16 0.04
CA VAL A 606 -16.00 -10.84 -0.92
C VAL A 606 -16.48 -9.71 -1.80
N VAL A 607 -15.92 -8.51 -1.59
CA VAL A 607 -16.32 -7.31 -2.31
C VAL A 607 -15.25 -6.93 -3.33
N THR A 608 -15.63 -6.91 -4.61
CA THR A 608 -14.75 -6.48 -5.70
C THR A 608 -14.36 -5.02 -5.54
N GLN A 609 -13.05 -4.75 -5.50
CA GLN A 609 -12.50 -3.40 -5.41
C GLN A 609 -12.14 -2.85 -6.79
N VAL A 610 -12.08 -1.52 -6.90
CA VAL A 610 -11.53 -0.86 -8.10
C VAL A 610 -10.00 -1.04 -8.16
N ASP A 611 -9.49 -1.39 -9.34
CA ASP A 611 -8.05 -1.47 -9.59
C ASP A 611 -7.48 -0.10 -9.99
N ASP A 612 -7.39 0.81 -9.02
CA ASP A 612 -6.89 2.17 -9.21
C ASP A 612 -5.73 2.56 -8.25
N LYS A 613 -5.28 1.61 -7.42
CA LYS A 613 -4.19 1.83 -6.46
C LYS A 613 -2.86 1.98 -7.20
N VAL A 614 -2.05 2.93 -6.75
CA VAL A 614 -0.64 3.07 -7.13
C VAL A 614 0.18 2.54 -5.97
N ASP A 615 1.13 1.65 -6.26
CA ASP A 615 1.95 1.04 -5.23
C ASP A 615 2.61 2.09 -4.33
N GLY A 616 2.50 1.83 -3.03
CA GLY A 616 3.21 2.57 -2.01
C GLY A 616 4.68 2.20 -1.95
N GLU A 617 5.41 2.96 -1.13
CA GLU A 617 6.81 2.71 -0.86
C GLU A 617 7.07 2.90 0.64
N THR A 618 8.06 2.19 1.13
CA THR A 618 8.31 1.95 2.54
C THR A 618 9.83 1.93 2.76
N THR A 619 10.29 1.70 3.99
CA THR A 619 11.69 1.32 4.24
C THR A 619 11.76 0.10 5.16
N HIS A 620 12.81 -0.70 5.00
CA HIS A 620 13.10 -1.86 5.84
C HIS A 620 14.53 -1.78 6.33
N PHE A 621 14.76 -2.11 7.59
CA PHE A 621 16.10 -2.27 8.15
C PHE A 621 16.14 -3.37 9.20
N THR A 622 17.35 -3.84 9.48
CA THR A 622 17.58 -4.94 10.41
C THR A 622 18.89 -4.77 11.17
N VAL A 623 18.91 -5.26 12.40
CA VAL A 623 20.03 -5.16 13.33
C VAL A 623 20.24 -6.48 14.05
N ALA A 624 21.51 -6.87 14.21
CA ALA A 624 21.95 -7.94 15.10
C ALA A 624 22.98 -7.39 16.09
N ASP A 625 22.91 -7.80 17.36
CA ASP A 625 23.86 -7.34 18.40
C ASP A 625 24.78 -8.45 18.94
N GLN A 626 25.68 -8.07 19.85
CA GLN A 626 26.69 -8.98 20.42
C GLN A 626 26.10 -10.03 21.38
N TRP A 627 24.83 -9.89 21.76
CA TRP A 627 24.12 -10.78 22.67
C TRP A 627 23.23 -11.76 21.92
N GLY A 628 23.17 -11.68 20.58
CA GLY A 628 22.37 -12.55 19.72
C GLY A 628 20.95 -12.03 19.48
N ASN A 629 20.61 -10.83 19.96
CA ASN A 629 19.28 -10.27 19.69
C ASN A 629 19.20 -9.78 18.25
N LEU A 630 18.02 -9.95 17.65
CA LEU A 630 17.75 -9.50 16.28
C LEU A 630 16.56 -8.55 16.26
N VAL A 631 16.64 -7.53 15.42
CA VAL A 631 15.51 -6.68 15.03
C VAL A 631 15.34 -6.79 13.52
N SER A 632 14.10 -7.01 13.08
CA SER A 632 13.66 -6.86 11.69
C SER A 632 12.49 -5.89 11.69
N TYR A 633 12.71 -4.67 11.17
CA TYR A 633 11.73 -3.58 11.26
C TYR A 633 11.38 -3.05 9.87
N THR A 634 10.11 -3.20 9.49
CA THR A 634 9.52 -2.51 8.34
C THR A 634 8.60 -1.40 8.83
N THR A 635 8.83 -0.17 8.38
CA THR A 635 8.10 1.04 8.80
C THR A 635 7.78 1.93 7.60
N THR A 636 6.61 2.58 7.64
CA THR A 636 6.00 3.20 6.48
C THR A 636 5.23 4.48 6.81
N ILE A 637 4.94 5.26 5.78
CA ILE A 637 3.88 6.29 5.75
C ILE A 637 2.93 6.05 4.54
N GLU A 638 2.78 4.77 4.15
CA GLU A 638 2.07 4.21 3.00
C GLU A 638 2.68 4.50 1.62
N GLN A 639 2.70 5.76 1.19
CA GLN A 639 3.27 6.16 -0.09
C GLN A 639 4.49 7.06 0.07
N VAL A 640 5.21 7.32 -1.02
CA VAL A 640 6.27 8.33 -1.09
C VAL A 640 5.73 9.68 -0.60
N PHE A 641 6.21 10.21 0.52
CA PHE A 641 5.71 11.40 1.25
C PHE A 641 4.31 11.27 1.87
N GLY A 642 3.81 10.04 1.96
CA GLY A 642 2.47 9.73 2.42
C GLY A 642 1.41 10.58 1.71
N SER A 643 0.59 11.24 2.52
CA SER A 643 -0.43 12.18 2.05
C SER A 643 0.12 13.44 1.39
N GLY A 644 1.41 13.74 1.57
CA GLY A 644 2.03 15.01 1.25
C GLY A 644 1.74 16.10 2.30
N ILE A 645 0.83 15.85 3.25
CA ILE A 645 0.51 16.79 4.33
C ILE A 645 1.67 16.80 5.33
N MET A 646 2.24 17.98 5.54
CA MET A 646 3.24 18.22 6.57
C MET A 646 2.64 19.10 7.66
N VAL A 647 2.77 18.69 8.93
CA VAL A 647 2.28 19.47 10.07
C VAL A 647 3.07 20.79 10.18
N PRO A 648 2.44 21.97 9.97
CA PRO A 648 3.15 23.24 9.94
C PRO A 648 3.80 23.58 11.28
N GLY A 649 5.07 24.00 11.29
CA GLY A 649 5.80 24.34 12.52
C GLY A 649 6.36 23.13 13.30
N TYR A 650 6.17 21.92 12.77
CA TYR A 650 6.65 20.66 13.35
C TYR A 650 7.35 19.73 12.34
N GLY A 651 7.18 19.94 11.04
CA GLY A 651 7.95 19.21 10.01
C GLY A 651 7.61 17.71 9.90
N ILE A 652 6.46 17.28 10.42
CA ILE A 652 6.03 15.87 10.41
C ILE A 652 5.25 15.60 9.12
N MET A 653 5.76 14.70 8.28
CA MET A 653 5.00 14.15 7.15
C MET A 653 3.95 13.17 7.67
N LEU A 654 2.70 13.31 7.22
CA LEU A 654 1.59 12.44 7.62
C LEU A 654 1.36 11.32 6.62
N ASN A 655 1.19 10.11 7.15
CA ASN A 655 0.80 8.93 6.38
C ASN A 655 -0.52 9.14 5.63
N ASN A 656 -0.77 8.27 4.65
CA ASN A 656 -2.08 8.09 4.03
C ASN A 656 -2.56 6.64 4.21
N GLU A 657 -2.18 6.00 5.32
CA GLU A 657 -2.31 4.56 5.54
C GLU A 657 -3.74 4.04 5.44
N LEU A 658 -4.74 4.86 5.70
CA LEU A 658 -6.12 4.41 5.61
C LEU A 658 -6.54 4.11 4.16
N THR A 659 -5.75 4.48 3.14
CA THR A 659 -6.00 4.03 1.75
C THR A 659 -5.71 2.56 1.53
N ASP A 660 -5.06 1.88 2.48
CA ASP A 660 -4.94 0.43 2.44
C ASP A 660 -6.28 -0.27 2.69
N PHE A 661 -7.25 0.37 3.38
CA PHE A 661 -8.62 -0.13 3.43
C PHE A 661 -9.25 -0.24 2.04
N ASP A 662 -10.28 -1.07 1.98
CA ASP A 662 -11.16 -1.19 0.84
C ASP A 662 -11.93 0.12 0.64
N ALA A 663 -12.04 0.55 -0.61
CA ALA A 663 -12.76 1.77 -0.95
C ALA A 663 -14.26 1.55 -0.95
N ILE A 664 -14.67 0.34 -1.36
CA ILE A 664 -16.05 -0.14 -1.37
C ILE A 664 -16.24 -1.00 -0.11
N PRO A 665 -17.14 -0.60 0.82
CA PRO A 665 -17.44 -1.32 2.06
C PRO A 665 -17.95 -2.75 1.87
N GLY A 666 -18.01 -3.52 2.97
CA GLY A 666 -18.57 -4.87 3.04
C GLY A 666 -17.52 -5.99 3.21
N GLY A 667 -16.33 -5.79 2.66
CA GLY A 667 -15.23 -6.77 2.72
C GLY A 667 -14.52 -6.85 4.07
N ALA A 668 -13.66 -7.87 4.23
CA ALA A 668 -12.84 -8.07 5.43
C ALA A 668 -11.97 -6.85 5.80
N ASN A 669 -11.58 -6.06 4.80
CA ASN A 669 -10.73 -4.89 4.94
C ASN A 669 -11.50 -3.58 4.70
N GLU A 670 -12.81 -3.54 5.00
CA GLU A 670 -13.55 -2.27 4.99
C GLU A 670 -13.06 -1.29 6.07
N VAL A 671 -13.29 0.01 5.84
CA VAL A 671 -13.02 1.07 6.82
C VAL A 671 -13.96 0.91 8.02
N GLN A 672 -13.40 0.83 9.23
CA GLN A 672 -14.16 0.88 10.48
C GLN A 672 -13.46 1.81 11.48
N PRO A 673 -14.21 2.52 12.35
CA PRO A 673 -13.61 3.33 13.41
C PRO A 673 -12.64 2.51 14.28
N ASN A 674 -11.44 3.05 14.54
CA ASN A 674 -10.39 2.43 15.37
C ASN A 674 -9.77 1.13 14.82
N LYS A 675 -10.20 0.66 13.64
CA LYS A 675 -9.63 -0.50 12.94
C LYS A 675 -8.30 -0.13 12.29
N ARG A 676 -7.39 -1.09 12.19
CA ARG A 676 -6.13 -0.95 11.43
C ARG A 676 -6.34 -1.37 9.97
N PRO A 677 -5.82 -0.62 8.99
CA PRO A 677 -5.89 -1.03 7.59
C PRO A 677 -4.95 -2.22 7.31
N LEU A 678 -5.38 -3.12 6.43
CA LEU A 678 -4.59 -4.27 6.01
C LEU A 678 -3.25 -3.85 5.42
N SER A 679 -2.15 -4.35 5.96
CA SER A 679 -0.81 -4.07 5.43
C SER A 679 -0.29 -5.21 4.56
N SER A 680 0.79 -4.96 3.83
CA SER A 680 1.60 -5.97 3.11
C SER A 680 3.01 -6.12 3.67
N MET A 681 3.37 -5.35 4.70
CA MET A 681 4.71 -5.39 5.30
C MET A 681 5.01 -6.77 5.89
N THR A 682 6.17 -7.32 5.54
CA THR A 682 6.55 -8.72 5.85
C THR A 682 7.95 -8.82 6.52
N PRO A 683 8.23 -8.09 7.62
CA PRO A 683 9.45 -8.35 8.39
C PRO A 683 9.42 -9.80 8.90
N SER A 684 10.51 -10.52 8.72
CA SER A 684 10.57 -11.96 9.01
C SER A 684 11.92 -12.35 9.62
N ILE A 685 11.87 -13.34 10.50
CA ILE A 685 13.04 -13.98 11.11
C ILE A 685 12.95 -15.48 10.82
N VAL A 686 14.05 -16.04 10.34
CA VAL A 686 14.20 -17.47 10.03
C VAL A 686 15.05 -18.11 11.11
N LEU A 687 14.59 -19.25 11.63
CA LEU A 687 15.31 -20.10 12.56
C LEU A 687 15.70 -21.42 11.88
N GLN A 688 16.83 -21.97 12.29
CA GLN A 688 17.29 -23.31 11.94
C GLN A 688 17.56 -24.08 13.23
N ASP A 689 16.85 -25.20 13.44
CA ASP A 689 16.96 -26.01 14.66
C ASP A 689 16.74 -25.21 15.97
N GLY A 690 15.88 -24.18 15.92
CA GLY A 690 15.57 -23.28 17.04
C GLY A 690 16.52 -22.09 17.20
N GLU A 691 17.62 -22.03 16.44
CA GLU A 691 18.60 -20.94 16.50
C GLU A 691 18.37 -19.95 15.35
N PRO A 692 18.59 -18.63 15.55
CA PRO A 692 18.43 -17.66 14.49
C PRO A 692 19.39 -17.88 13.32
N TYR A 693 18.85 -17.81 12.12
CA TYR A 693 19.55 -18.08 10.88
C TYR A 693 19.58 -16.87 9.94
N MET A 694 18.46 -16.16 9.79
CA MET A 694 18.36 -15.04 8.86
C MET A 694 17.29 -14.03 9.28
N THR A 695 17.52 -12.74 9.04
CA THR A 695 16.46 -11.72 9.00
C THR A 695 16.17 -11.33 7.56
N VAL A 696 14.92 -11.03 7.22
CA VAL A 696 14.56 -10.57 5.87
C VAL A 696 13.35 -9.65 5.91
N GLY A 697 13.40 -8.61 5.10
CA GLY A 697 12.27 -7.74 4.84
C GLY A 697 12.54 -6.84 3.65
N SER A 698 11.48 -6.24 3.14
CA SER A 698 11.51 -5.36 1.97
C SER A 698 10.43 -4.29 2.09
N PRO A 699 10.59 -3.12 1.47
CA PRO A 699 9.52 -2.18 1.16
C PRO A 699 8.85 -2.45 -0.20
N GLY A 700 7.82 -1.67 -0.55
CA GLY A 700 7.19 -1.70 -1.89
C GLY A 700 5.72 -2.13 -1.94
N GLY A 701 4.90 -1.71 -0.97
CA GLY A 701 3.45 -1.99 -0.97
C GLY A 701 3.15 -3.50 -1.06
N ALA A 702 2.24 -3.89 -1.96
CA ALA A 702 1.89 -5.29 -2.16
C ALA A 702 3.10 -6.16 -2.58
N THR A 703 4.07 -5.60 -3.29
CA THR A 703 5.24 -6.36 -3.78
C THR A 703 6.16 -6.88 -2.67
N ILE A 704 6.07 -6.32 -1.45
CA ILE A 704 6.86 -6.73 -0.28
C ILE A 704 6.80 -8.23 -0.07
N ILE A 705 5.59 -8.80 -0.12
CA ILE A 705 5.33 -10.22 0.13
C ILE A 705 6.17 -11.06 -0.82
N THR A 706 6.14 -10.73 -2.11
CA THR A 706 6.86 -11.47 -3.15
C THR A 706 8.36 -11.21 -3.12
N SER A 707 8.82 -10.00 -2.76
CA SER A 707 10.25 -9.73 -2.63
C SER A 707 10.87 -10.56 -1.50
N VAL A 708 10.20 -10.61 -0.34
CA VAL A 708 10.62 -11.45 0.79
C VAL A 708 10.55 -12.93 0.44
N THR A 709 9.44 -13.39 -0.15
CA THR A 709 9.28 -14.81 -0.54
C THR A 709 10.37 -15.25 -1.52
N GLN A 710 10.67 -14.43 -2.53
CA GLN A 710 11.69 -14.74 -3.52
C GLN A 710 13.08 -14.83 -2.91
N THR A 711 13.45 -13.88 -2.05
CA THR A 711 14.74 -13.91 -1.36
C THR A 711 14.85 -15.14 -0.44
N LEU A 712 13.78 -15.52 0.27
CA LEU A 712 13.75 -16.74 1.08
C LEU A 712 13.96 -18.00 0.22
N VAL A 713 13.27 -18.12 -0.92
CA VAL A 713 13.46 -19.24 -1.85
C VAL A 713 14.88 -19.26 -2.41
N ASN A 714 15.46 -18.10 -2.72
CA ASN A 714 16.82 -17.99 -3.25
C ASN A 714 17.88 -18.45 -2.23
N VAL A 715 17.77 -18.01 -0.96
CA VAL A 715 18.73 -18.41 0.09
C VAL A 715 18.48 -19.85 0.56
N LEU A 716 17.25 -20.19 0.93
CA LEU A 716 16.94 -21.47 1.59
C LEU A 716 16.70 -22.62 0.61
N GLY A 717 16.25 -22.30 -0.60
CA GLY A 717 15.88 -23.29 -1.61
C GLY A 717 16.94 -23.48 -2.70
N TYR A 718 17.47 -22.39 -3.24
CA TYR A 718 18.54 -22.41 -4.25
C TYR A 718 19.96 -22.35 -3.64
N GLU A 719 20.07 -22.20 -2.31
CA GLU A 719 21.35 -22.13 -1.59
C GLU A 719 22.29 -21.03 -2.12
N MET A 720 21.72 -19.89 -2.53
CA MET A 720 22.48 -18.74 -3.04
C MET A 720 23.15 -17.96 -1.90
N ASP A 721 24.32 -17.38 -2.19
CA ASP A 721 24.95 -16.40 -1.30
C ASP A 721 24.00 -15.21 -1.08
N LEU A 722 23.98 -14.63 0.14
CA LEU A 722 22.95 -13.67 0.55
C LEU A 722 22.78 -12.49 -0.43
N LYS A 723 23.89 -11.87 -0.84
CA LYS A 723 23.84 -10.75 -1.78
C LYS A 723 23.34 -11.18 -3.15
N ASP A 724 23.77 -12.33 -3.66
CA ASP A 724 23.29 -12.87 -4.94
C ASP A 724 21.78 -13.20 -4.88
N ALA A 725 21.30 -13.68 -3.73
CA ALA A 725 19.88 -13.96 -3.51
C ALA A 725 19.00 -12.71 -3.50
N ILE A 726 19.55 -11.58 -3.04
CA ILE A 726 18.92 -10.25 -3.09
C ILE A 726 18.93 -9.70 -4.52
N GLU A 727 20.04 -9.83 -5.25
CA GLU A 727 20.21 -9.26 -6.60
C GLU A 727 19.60 -10.12 -7.72
N GLU A 728 19.11 -11.32 -7.43
CA GLU A 728 18.46 -12.16 -8.42
C GLU A 728 17.13 -11.54 -8.89
N PRO A 729 16.96 -11.28 -10.20
CA PRO A 729 15.81 -10.52 -10.71
C PRO A 729 14.46 -11.11 -10.30
N ARG A 730 13.65 -10.28 -9.66
CA ARG A 730 12.34 -10.60 -9.12
C ARG A 730 11.23 -10.40 -10.15
N ILE A 731 10.11 -11.09 -9.89
CA ILE A 731 8.83 -10.81 -10.54
C ILE A 731 7.74 -10.55 -9.49
N TYR A 732 6.67 -9.88 -9.89
CA TYR A 732 5.46 -9.68 -9.09
C TYR A 732 4.23 -9.83 -9.99
N SER A 733 3.22 -10.54 -9.52
CA SER A 733 2.03 -10.86 -10.32
C SER A 733 0.84 -11.16 -9.41
N ASN A 734 0.06 -10.15 -9.06
CA ASN A 734 -1.10 -10.27 -8.17
C ASN A 734 -2.41 -10.61 -8.90
N SER A 735 -2.46 -10.45 -10.22
CA SER A 735 -3.65 -10.72 -11.02
C SER A 735 -3.28 -11.13 -12.45
N TYR A 736 -4.00 -12.12 -12.99
CA TYR A 736 -3.85 -12.53 -14.38
C TYR A 736 -4.24 -11.40 -15.36
N PRO A 737 -3.56 -11.25 -16.51
CA PRO A 737 -2.34 -11.96 -16.95
C PRO A 737 -1.04 -11.25 -16.57
N SER A 738 -1.09 -10.19 -15.77
CA SER A 738 -0.01 -9.21 -15.67
C SER A 738 1.16 -9.68 -14.80
N ILE A 739 2.38 -9.58 -15.33
CA ILE A 739 3.63 -9.81 -14.61
C ILE A 739 4.52 -8.56 -14.67
N ARG A 740 4.77 -7.98 -13.51
CA ARG A 740 5.86 -7.02 -13.32
C ARG A 740 7.18 -7.77 -13.15
N TRP A 741 8.25 -7.20 -13.70
CA TRP A 741 9.56 -7.86 -13.72
C TRP A 741 10.70 -6.87 -13.57
N GLU A 742 11.78 -7.32 -12.94
CA GLU A 742 13.04 -6.57 -12.86
C GLU A 742 13.93 -6.80 -14.08
N TYR A 743 14.80 -5.84 -14.36
CA TYR A 743 15.82 -6.00 -15.38
C TYR A 743 16.69 -7.23 -15.07
N GLY A 744 16.88 -8.11 -16.06
CA GLY A 744 17.65 -9.35 -15.92
C GLY A 744 16.83 -10.63 -16.05
N VAL A 745 15.48 -10.56 -16.08
CA VAL A 745 14.64 -11.67 -16.53
C VAL A 745 14.88 -11.92 -18.04
N PRO A 746 15.34 -13.11 -18.46
CA PRO A 746 15.70 -13.38 -19.85
C PRO A 746 14.54 -13.21 -20.85
N GLU A 747 14.78 -12.52 -21.97
CA GLU A 747 13.78 -12.29 -23.03
C GLU A 747 13.17 -13.59 -23.57
N ASN A 748 13.98 -14.62 -23.79
CA ASN A 748 13.49 -15.91 -24.28
C ASN A 748 12.54 -16.61 -23.29
N ILE A 749 12.64 -16.30 -22.00
CA ILE A 749 11.72 -16.81 -20.99
C ILE A 749 10.42 -16.00 -21.03
N ARG A 750 10.53 -14.68 -21.16
CA ARG A 750 9.37 -13.81 -21.30
C ARG A 750 8.50 -14.22 -22.50
N ASP A 751 9.12 -14.45 -23.66
CA ASP A 751 8.47 -14.95 -24.87
C ASP A 751 7.74 -16.30 -24.67
N LEU A 752 8.32 -17.19 -23.85
CA LEU A 752 7.72 -18.50 -23.57
C LEU A 752 6.51 -18.37 -22.64
N LEU A 753 6.59 -17.52 -21.63
CA LEU A 753 5.45 -17.26 -20.73
C LEU A 753 4.31 -16.55 -21.45
N GLU A 754 4.60 -15.64 -22.40
CA GLU A 754 3.57 -15.05 -23.26
C GLU A 754 2.84 -16.10 -24.10
N GLN A 755 3.56 -17.11 -24.60
CA GLN A 755 2.95 -18.24 -25.31
C GLN A 755 2.07 -19.11 -24.41
N MET A 756 2.31 -19.12 -23.10
CA MET A 756 1.48 -19.78 -22.10
C MET A 756 0.26 -18.94 -21.69
N GLY A 757 0.20 -17.66 -22.08
CA GLY A 757 -0.94 -16.76 -21.80
C GLY A 757 -0.68 -15.67 -20.77
N HIS A 758 0.55 -15.53 -20.27
CA HIS A 758 0.97 -14.43 -19.40
C HIS A 758 1.23 -13.14 -20.20
N SER A 759 1.26 -12.00 -19.53
CA SER A 759 1.56 -10.69 -20.12
C SER A 759 2.56 -9.94 -19.25
N TRP A 760 3.70 -9.55 -19.80
CA TRP A 760 4.69 -8.75 -19.07
C TRP A 760 4.34 -7.27 -19.16
N GLU A 761 4.60 -6.51 -18.08
CA GLU A 761 4.64 -5.06 -18.17
C GLU A 761 5.67 -4.62 -19.23
N GLU A 762 5.35 -3.56 -19.99
CA GLU A 762 6.15 -3.13 -21.15
C GLU A 762 7.61 -2.78 -20.77
N THR A 763 7.80 -2.23 -19.57
CA THR A 763 9.09 -1.79 -19.06
C THR A 763 9.40 -2.47 -17.73
N PRO A 764 10.62 -2.99 -17.53
CA PRO A 764 11.01 -3.50 -16.22
C PRO A 764 11.01 -2.37 -15.18
N ARG A 765 10.78 -2.74 -13.92
CA ARG A 765 10.79 -1.84 -12.76
C ARG A 765 11.48 -2.51 -11.59
N GLU A 766 12.00 -1.73 -10.67
CA GLU A 766 12.53 -2.21 -9.39
C GLU A 766 11.39 -2.81 -8.55
N ILE A 767 11.64 -3.94 -7.87
CA ILE A 767 10.64 -4.64 -7.06
C ILE A 767 11.17 -4.84 -5.64
N GLY A 768 10.86 -3.86 -4.79
CA GLY A 768 11.30 -3.81 -3.40
C GLY A 768 12.74 -3.34 -3.24
N ASN A 769 13.24 -3.47 -2.02
CA ASN A 769 14.61 -3.12 -1.61
C ASN A 769 14.97 -3.95 -0.37
N VAL A 770 15.49 -5.15 -0.56
CA VAL A 770 15.70 -6.10 0.55
C VAL A 770 16.91 -5.74 1.40
N ASN A 771 16.72 -5.67 2.72
CA ASN A 771 17.83 -5.59 3.68
C ASN A 771 17.78 -6.84 4.57
N SER A 772 18.91 -7.51 4.75
CA SER A 772 18.96 -8.82 5.38
C SER A 772 20.28 -9.08 6.10
N ILE A 773 20.21 -9.87 7.18
CA ILE A 773 21.37 -10.41 7.90
C ILE A 773 21.28 -11.93 7.87
N LEU A 774 22.35 -12.59 7.45
CA LEU A 774 22.54 -14.03 7.53
C LEU A 774 23.51 -14.35 8.68
N LEU A 775 23.15 -15.33 9.52
CA LEU A 775 23.93 -15.77 10.66
C LEU A 775 24.61 -17.12 10.33
N HIS A 776 25.94 -17.16 10.42
CA HIS A 776 26.70 -18.39 10.20
C HIS A 776 28.02 -18.39 10.97
N ASP A 777 28.41 -19.52 11.57
CA ASP A 777 29.73 -19.70 12.22
C ASP A 777 30.10 -18.58 13.23
N GLU A 778 29.15 -18.15 14.07
CA GLU A 778 29.32 -17.02 15.02
C GLU A 778 29.59 -15.65 14.36
N THR A 779 29.30 -15.51 13.07
CA THR A 779 29.41 -14.26 12.30
C THR A 779 28.07 -13.82 11.73
N TYR A 780 27.94 -12.52 11.52
CA TYR A 780 26.83 -11.85 10.87
C TYR A 780 27.28 -11.36 9.50
N SER A 781 26.63 -11.82 8.43
CA SER A 781 26.81 -11.30 7.08
C SER A 781 25.61 -10.43 6.72
N GLY A 782 25.82 -9.14 6.55
CA GLY A 782 24.77 -8.19 6.18
C GLY A 782 24.81 -7.89 4.69
N ALA A 783 23.64 -7.74 4.08
CA ALA A 783 23.53 -7.33 2.69
C ALA A 783 22.33 -6.40 2.47
N ALA A 784 22.59 -5.27 1.82
CA ALA A 784 21.60 -4.30 1.37
C ALA A 784 21.39 -4.38 -0.13
N ASP A 785 20.17 -4.19 -0.61
CA ASP A 785 19.79 -4.25 -2.03
C ASP A 785 20.33 -3.05 -2.84
N SER A 786 20.75 -3.31 -4.09
CA SER A 786 21.42 -2.33 -4.95
C SER A 786 20.50 -1.29 -5.61
N THR A 787 19.17 -1.47 -5.51
CA THR A 787 18.16 -0.52 -6.00
C THR A 787 18.15 0.81 -5.24
N ARG A 788 18.84 0.90 -4.10
CA ARG A 788 19.05 2.15 -3.34
C ARG A 788 20.49 2.26 -2.85
N GLU A 789 20.80 3.32 -2.11
CA GLU A 789 22.11 3.51 -1.46
C GLU A 789 22.27 2.71 -0.16
N GLY A 790 21.58 1.57 -0.04
CA GLY A 790 21.59 0.77 1.17
C GLY A 790 23.01 0.40 1.62
N THR A 791 23.22 0.30 2.93
CA THR A 791 24.54 0.08 3.53
C THR A 791 24.47 -0.98 4.61
N ALA A 792 25.41 -1.92 4.58
CA ALA A 792 25.65 -2.91 5.64
C ALA A 792 26.93 -2.55 6.42
N ILE A 793 26.89 -2.62 7.75
CA ILE A 793 28.05 -2.34 8.61
C ILE A 793 28.17 -3.43 9.67
N GLY A 794 29.25 -4.21 9.57
CA GLY A 794 29.63 -5.23 10.54
C GLY A 794 30.37 -4.63 11.72
N ILE A 795 30.05 -5.11 12.92
CA ILE A 795 30.75 -4.74 14.14
C ILE A 795 31.69 -5.88 14.52
N SER A 796 32.97 -5.56 14.69
CA SER A 796 33.99 -6.50 15.14
C SER A 796 34.41 -6.25 16.59
N ALA A 797 35.05 -7.24 17.22
CA ALA A 797 35.56 -7.11 18.59
C ALA A 797 36.50 -5.91 18.84
N GLU A 798 37.17 -5.39 17.81
CA GLU A 798 38.04 -4.21 17.90
C GLU A 798 37.29 -2.86 17.87
N ASP A 799 36.08 -2.86 17.33
CA ASP A 799 35.21 -1.69 17.29
C ASP A 799 34.61 -1.42 18.67
N LEU A 800 34.31 -2.49 19.41
CA LEU A 800 33.79 -2.42 20.77
C LEU A 800 34.79 -1.80 21.77
N PRO A 801 34.29 -1.13 22.82
CA PRO A 801 35.13 -0.55 23.84
C PRO A 801 35.77 -1.67 24.66
N SER A 802 37.06 -1.51 24.96
CA SER A 802 37.80 -2.48 25.77
C SER A 802 38.79 -1.76 26.68
N ILE A 803 39.16 -2.43 27.77
CA ILE A 803 40.16 -1.86 28.69
C ILE A 803 41.50 -1.66 27.96
N SER A 804 41.81 -2.53 26.98
CA SER A 804 42.95 -2.38 26.08
C SER A 804 42.84 -1.13 25.21
N LYS A 805 41.67 -0.89 24.60
CA LYS A 805 41.38 0.31 23.80
C LYS A 805 41.49 1.59 24.62
N LEU A 806 40.91 1.63 25.82
CA LEU A 806 41.08 2.74 26.77
C LEU A 806 42.55 3.02 27.11
N LYS A 807 43.37 1.98 27.34
CA LYS A 807 44.81 2.15 27.58
C LYS A 807 45.55 2.69 26.35
N GLN A 808 45.17 2.24 25.15
CA GLN A 808 45.73 2.75 23.90
C GLN A 808 45.36 4.22 23.68
N LEU A 809 44.10 4.60 23.91
CA LEU A 809 43.65 5.99 23.84
C LEU A 809 44.41 6.89 24.82
N VAL A 810 44.59 6.45 26.08
CA VAL A 810 45.41 7.19 27.05
C VAL A 810 46.83 7.41 26.52
N ALA A 811 47.46 6.39 25.94
CA ALA A 811 48.80 6.52 25.36
C ALA A 811 48.81 7.48 24.15
N GLN A 812 47.84 7.36 23.25
CA GLN A 812 47.69 8.20 22.07
C GLN A 812 47.47 9.67 22.43
N PHE A 813 46.61 9.96 23.41
CA PHE A 813 46.38 11.32 23.89
C PHE A 813 47.60 11.90 24.61
N ALA A 814 48.37 11.08 25.32
CA ALA A 814 49.65 11.51 25.88
C ALA A 814 50.66 11.87 24.77
N ASP A 815 50.77 11.04 23.74
CA ASP A 815 51.66 11.27 22.59
C ASP A 815 51.27 12.52 21.79
N ASN A 816 49.97 12.79 21.66
CA ASN A 816 49.43 13.97 20.98
C ASN A 816 49.47 15.26 21.83
N GLY A 817 49.85 15.16 23.11
CA GLY A 817 49.91 16.30 24.04
C GLY A 817 48.55 16.72 24.61
N GLU A 818 47.50 15.95 24.34
CA GLU A 818 46.16 16.11 24.90
C GLU A 818 46.12 15.72 26.39
N ILE A 819 47.03 14.84 26.83
CA ILE A 819 47.36 14.59 28.25
C ILE A 819 48.71 15.23 28.55
N ASN A 820 48.70 16.33 29.30
CA ASN A 820 49.83 17.26 29.30
C ASN A 820 50.98 16.95 30.28
N ASN A 821 50.93 15.81 30.99
CA ASN A 821 52.04 15.37 31.83
C ASN A 821 52.03 13.84 32.11
N GLU A 822 53.22 13.26 32.25
CA GLU A 822 53.46 11.83 32.52
C GLU A 822 52.81 11.32 33.82
N GLN A 823 52.55 12.19 34.81
CA GLN A 823 51.91 11.76 36.07
C GLN A 823 50.42 11.46 35.87
N THR A 824 49.72 12.28 35.08
CA THR A 824 48.32 12.07 34.72
C THR A 824 48.16 10.80 33.88
N GLU A 825 48.98 10.62 32.84
CA GLU A 825 49.00 9.39 32.03
C GLU A 825 49.18 8.14 32.90
N ARG A 826 50.22 8.14 33.75
CA ARG A 826 50.51 7.01 34.65
C ARG A 826 49.37 6.74 35.63
N LEU A 827 48.70 7.78 36.11
CA LEU A 827 47.55 7.65 37.01
C LEU A 827 46.39 6.95 36.31
N LEU A 828 46.01 7.38 35.11
CA LEU A 828 44.94 6.79 34.31
C LEU A 828 45.26 5.32 33.97
N LEU A 829 46.47 5.03 33.49
CA LEU A 829 46.91 3.65 33.20
C LEU A 829 46.92 2.75 34.45
N THR A 830 47.26 3.31 35.62
CA THR A 830 47.22 2.56 36.89
C THR A 830 45.78 2.19 37.27
N HIS A 831 44.84 3.13 37.08
CA HIS A 831 43.41 2.87 37.29
C HIS A 831 42.91 1.78 36.33
N LEU A 832 43.17 1.92 35.03
CA LEU A 832 42.76 0.93 34.02
C LEU A 832 43.35 -0.47 34.28
N THR A 833 44.60 -0.55 34.77
CA THR A 833 45.21 -1.83 35.17
C THR A 833 44.49 -2.47 36.36
N ALA A 834 44.00 -1.65 37.31
CA ALA A 834 43.21 -2.16 38.42
C ALA A 834 41.83 -2.66 37.96
N VAL A 835 41.18 -1.91 37.04
CA VAL A 835 39.91 -2.31 36.41
C VAL A 835 40.07 -3.65 35.69
N GLU A 836 41.08 -3.77 34.83
CA GLU A 836 41.41 -4.99 34.08
C GLU A 836 41.63 -6.19 34.99
N ARG A 837 42.36 -5.99 36.09
CA ARG A 837 42.57 -7.06 37.07
C ARG A 837 41.26 -7.57 37.66
N PHE A 838 40.27 -6.70 37.91
CA PHE A 838 38.98 -7.14 38.43
C PHE A 838 38.12 -7.79 37.34
N ALA A 839 38.11 -7.25 36.13
CA ALA A 839 37.39 -7.83 34.99
C ALA A 839 37.92 -9.26 34.69
N ASN A 840 39.24 -9.45 34.61
CA ASN A 840 39.87 -10.75 34.37
C ASN A 840 39.66 -11.76 35.53
N GLN A 841 39.19 -11.30 36.69
CA GLN A 841 38.82 -12.15 37.83
C GLN A 841 37.31 -12.42 37.89
N ASP A 842 36.57 -12.07 36.84
CA ASP A 842 35.11 -12.15 36.77
C ASP A 842 34.42 -11.42 37.94
N ARG A 843 35.01 -10.27 38.31
CA ARG A 843 34.52 -9.41 39.40
C ARG A 843 34.01 -8.10 38.81
N LEU A 844 33.06 -8.20 37.89
CA LEU A 844 32.51 -7.06 37.16
C LEU A 844 31.99 -5.97 38.11
N ASP A 845 31.37 -6.30 39.25
CA ASP A 845 30.96 -5.31 40.27
C ASP A 845 32.08 -4.37 40.70
N LYS A 846 33.28 -4.92 40.87
CA LYS A 846 34.44 -4.15 41.31
C LYS A 846 35.12 -3.48 40.13
N ALA A 847 35.13 -4.10 38.95
CA ALA A 847 35.58 -3.46 37.72
C ALA A 847 34.75 -2.20 37.44
N SER A 848 33.41 -2.31 37.45
CA SER A 848 32.49 -1.18 37.24
C SER A 848 32.68 -0.08 38.27
N LYS A 849 32.79 -0.40 39.57
CA LYS A 849 33.07 0.62 40.60
C LYS A 849 34.39 1.36 40.36
N HIS A 850 35.43 0.65 39.93
CA HIS A 850 36.71 1.28 39.61
C HIS A 850 36.65 2.08 38.30
N MET A 851 35.83 1.68 37.34
CA MET A 851 35.59 2.41 36.10
C MET A 851 34.79 3.69 36.35
N GLN A 852 33.77 3.67 37.21
CA GLN A 852 33.04 4.88 37.66
C GLN A 852 33.97 5.86 38.39
N VAL A 853 34.98 5.37 39.12
CA VAL A 853 36.00 6.24 39.70
C VAL A 853 36.93 6.80 38.63
N LEU A 854 37.17 6.07 37.52
CA LEU A 854 37.95 6.58 36.40
C LEU A 854 37.21 7.74 35.71
N THR A 855 35.91 7.64 35.45
CA THR A 855 35.15 8.72 34.80
C THR A 855 35.18 10.01 35.64
N GLN A 856 34.93 9.90 36.95
CA GLN A 856 35.10 11.02 37.89
C GLN A 856 36.54 11.58 37.90
N LEU A 857 37.53 10.72 37.73
CA LEU A 857 38.93 11.15 37.67
C LEU A 857 39.21 11.93 36.38
N LEU A 858 38.63 11.53 35.24
CA LEU A 858 38.75 12.26 33.97
C LEU A 858 38.25 13.70 34.13
N ASP A 859 37.06 13.90 34.70
CA ASP A 859 36.52 15.24 35.01
C ASP A 859 37.51 16.07 35.84
N VAL A 860 38.02 15.50 36.94
CA VAL A 860 38.97 16.19 37.81
C VAL A 860 40.27 16.51 37.08
N GLN A 861 40.76 15.64 36.20
CA GLN A 861 41.96 15.93 35.42
C GLN A 861 41.69 17.02 34.38
N HIS A 862 40.51 17.04 33.77
CA HIS A 862 40.11 18.06 32.81
C HIS A 862 40.01 19.44 33.48
N ASP A 863 39.32 19.53 34.62
CA ASP A 863 39.18 20.77 35.41
C ASP A 863 40.54 21.34 35.86
N ASN A 864 41.52 20.47 36.10
CA ASN A 864 42.88 20.86 36.44
C ASN A 864 43.74 21.21 35.21
N GLY A 865 43.12 21.26 34.02
CA GLY A 865 43.75 21.49 32.73
C GLY A 865 44.81 20.45 32.41
N LYS A 866 44.65 19.19 32.84
CA LYS A 866 45.62 18.10 32.64
C LYS A 866 45.31 17.20 31.46
N ILE A 867 44.04 17.12 31.10
CA ILE A 867 43.55 16.52 29.87
C ILE A 867 42.73 17.56 29.11
N SER A 868 42.68 17.47 27.79
CA SER A 868 41.80 18.30 26.97
C SER A 868 40.34 17.87 27.10
N GLU A 869 39.43 18.63 26.49
CA GLU A 869 38.01 18.22 26.39
C GLU A 869 37.90 16.96 25.51
N GLN A 870 38.52 16.94 24.34
CA GLN A 870 38.48 15.80 23.43
C GLN A 870 38.94 14.50 24.11
N ALA A 871 40.08 14.53 24.83
CA ALA A 871 40.56 13.34 25.53
C ALA A 871 39.64 12.91 26.67
N LYS A 872 38.99 13.86 27.34
CA LYS A 872 38.02 13.57 28.40
C LYS A 872 36.77 12.92 27.80
N GLU A 873 36.19 13.50 26.76
CA GLU A 873 34.98 13.01 26.09
C GLU A 873 35.19 11.58 25.60
N GLU A 874 36.20 11.35 24.76
CA GLU A 874 36.42 10.03 24.13
C GLU A 874 36.75 8.92 25.15
N LEU A 875 37.52 9.25 26.21
CA LEU A 875 37.80 8.29 27.29
C LEU A 875 36.57 8.03 28.17
N THR A 876 35.72 9.03 28.39
CA THR A 876 34.50 8.89 29.19
C THR A 876 33.48 8.03 28.45
N GLU A 877 33.26 8.32 27.17
CA GLU A 877 32.36 7.54 26.30
C GLU A 877 32.76 6.06 26.26
N ASN A 878 34.04 5.75 26.03
CA ASN A 878 34.52 4.36 26.03
C ASN A 878 34.39 3.69 27.41
N ALA A 879 34.55 4.44 28.50
CA ALA A 879 34.40 3.92 29.86
C ALA A 879 32.93 3.65 30.22
N GLU A 880 32.02 4.52 29.81
CA GLU A 880 30.58 4.38 30.01
C GLU A 880 29.98 3.27 29.15
N ALA A 881 30.41 3.17 27.89
CA ALA A 881 30.05 2.06 27.01
C ALA A 881 30.46 0.70 27.60
N LEU A 882 31.67 0.59 28.18
CA LEU A 882 32.08 -0.62 28.91
C LEU A 882 31.25 -0.89 30.16
N LEU A 883 30.84 0.15 30.88
CA LEU A 883 29.96 0.01 32.03
C LEU A 883 28.60 -0.56 31.63
N LEU A 884 28.04 -0.09 30.51
CA LEU A 884 26.78 -0.56 29.94
C LEU A 884 26.88 -2.03 29.53
N ILE A 885 27.94 -2.41 28.80
CA ILE A 885 28.19 -3.81 28.40
C ILE A 885 28.30 -4.72 29.64
N TRP A 886 29.02 -4.28 30.68
CA TRP A 886 29.13 -5.06 31.93
C TRP A 886 27.86 -5.09 32.75
N GLN A 887 26.93 -4.16 32.56
CA GLN A 887 25.62 -4.20 33.20
C GLN A 887 24.74 -5.24 32.52
N LYS A 888 24.69 -5.25 31.18
CA LYS A 888 23.98 -6.26 30.39
C LYS A 888 24.50 -7.66 30.65
N ALA A 889 25.82 -7.88 30.64
CA ALA A 889 26.41 -9.19 30.88
C ALA A 889 26.12 -9.80 32.28
N ARG A 890 25.48 -9.05 33.20
CA ARG A 890 25.06 -9.56 34.52
C ARG A 890 23.59 -9.94 34.60
N ASN A 891 22.77 -9.30 33.76
CA ASN A 891 21.34 -9.54 33.66
C ASN A 891 21.12 -10.73 32.73
#